data_AF-A0A954G3I6-F1
#
_entry.id   AF-A0A954G3I6-F1
#
_cell.length_a   1.000
_cell.length_b   1.000
_cell.length_c   1.000
_cell.angle_alpha   90.00
_cell.angle_beta   90.00
_cell.angle_gamma   90.00
#
_symmetry.space_group_name_H-M   'P 1'
#
loop_
_entity.id
_entity.type
_entity.pdbx_description
1 polymer ?
#
loop_
_entity_poly.entity_id
_entity_poly.type
_entity_poly.pdbx_seq_one_letter_code
_entity_poly.pdbx_strand_id
1 'polypeptide(L)'
;MHLRNLKAGDERRRQSLKVRTSRAGISMILVMFALSMSLVLTYSFIQTQSVLTQVTENGSKRNLAMNAARAGMTDALNRLNSLEWTGVNDRYQREFLSDADGDSTYAVSFETIGGSIDSVLELNVHSLGAWTSAANSNMRSEYLITAKMRLVPRLTGRTILPGDSATATDQMTNSGDFDQIRQYALFAEAGTSSLILDPCDRIDGNIWLYDNLVLYQDPAWSSSVREEFLEDVGNRFVSFPAGSSNLSEATISYPHPIAGSVTYYDYPSSSNRSDLSDLKLHWSTTSNRLRIPSSNYSAFSSYRLYEGGPLYQAVSLNSSLYNVTLKPTPDNPLGIFYRSGSLNVYDNVVIQGTLVATSKITFHGTGIHVTAFNWKGSDGGPLVVDADRWPRLPTVIADNIEFIRETQTTLEGAIVCQGTVVGAGGSVDYPNVTNITYTGTATATSIEQPYSTVTLREYRLLDLISANGKYAIWLETTGTGQTGPTGSWYPIIGVDNAHQQVTVRGEIDIASPTGYEIKRHKQALTQIRGPICAETFNFHRLNEWVLSSSYWNDRKNNWNYENNLRRHYGYSEIGFTEWLENPYNFTGWGSYYQSYGLNLEPTLHIQHLKDQAYRWEPPLFQPFDGEKTNPELSGYRWSLMDWKETQ
;
A
#
# COMPACT_ATOMS: atom_id res chain seq x y z
N MET A 1 43.98 -81.62 -8.47
CA MET A 1 43.04 -82.67 -8.91
C MET A 1 43.24 -82.84 -10.41
N HIS A 2 44.12 -83.74 -10.79
CA HIS A 2 43.81 -84.94 -11.58
C HIS A 2 43.37 -84.62 -13.02
N LEU A 3 44.31 -84.74 -13.98
CA LEU A 3 44.59 -85.93 -14.82
C LEU A 3 43.66 -85.90 -16.06
N ARG A 4 44.07 -86.17 -17.31
CA ARG A 4 44.88 -87.30 -17.85
C ARG A 4 45.01 -87.02 -19.37
N ASN A 5 46.18 -87.15 -20.01
CA ASN A 5 46.70 -88.33 -20.74
C ASN A 5 46.01 -88.61 -22.10
N LEU A 6 46.59 -89.17 -23.17
CA LEU A 6 47.88 -89.85 -23.44
C LEU A 6 47.91 -90.21 -24.97
N LYS A 7 49.13 -90.36 -25.53
CA LYS A 7 49.57 -91.36 -26.55
C LYS A 7 49.03 -91.29 -28.00
N ALA A 8 49.70 -91.74 -29.06
CA ALA A 8 50.91 -92.57 -29.31
C ALA A 8 51.50 -92.16 -30.70
N GLY A 9 52.80 -92.29 -31.01
CA GLY A 9 53.52 -93.53 -31.43
C GLY A 9 53.70 -93.57 -32.97
N ASP A 10 54.89 -93.28 -33.52
CA ASP A 10 55.93 -94.23 -34.02
C ASP A 10 55.47 -95.07 -35.25
N GLU A 11 56.17 -95.29 -36.37
CA GLU A 11 57.59 -95.20 -36.75
C GLU A 11 57.72 -95.48 -38.30
N ARG A 12 58.85 -95.07 -38.94
CA ARG A 12 59.52 -95.58 -40.19
C ARG A 12 59.17 -95.05 -41.60
N ARG A 13 60.11 -94.32 -42.25
CA ARG A 13 61.17 -94.84 -43.19
C ARG A 13 61.98 -93.71 -43.91
N ARG A 14 63.32 -93.78 -43.75
CA ARG A 14 64.47 -93.52 -44.66
C ARG A 14 64.60 -92.26 -45.57
N GLN A 15 65.71 -91.53 -45.29
CA GLN A 15 66.81 -91.06 -46.19
C GLN A 15 66.48 -89.99 -47.26
N SER A 16 66.93 -88.74 -47.08
CA SER A 16 68.27 -88.18 -47.41
C SER A 16 68.29 -87.42 -48.75
N LEU A 17 68.29 -86.07 -48.70
CA LEU A 17 69.24 -85.21 -49.41
C LEU A 17 69.01 -83.72 -49.08
N LYS A 18 70.13 -83.01 -48.89
CA LYS A 18 70.30 -81.58 -48.61
C LYS A 18 69.40 -80.67 -49.46
N VAL A 19 68.79 -79.65 -48.84
CA VAL A 19 68.77 -78.27 -49.38
C VAL A 19 68.77 -77.27 -48.20
N ARG A 20 69.67 -76.28 -48.28
CA ARG A 20 69.77 -75.08 -47.40
C ARG A 20 68.50 -74.22 -47.49
N THR A 21 68.32 -73.35 -46.48
CA THR A 21 67.29 -72.29 -46.32
C THR A 21 65.96 -72.81 -45.77
N SER A 22 65.47 -72.37 -44.61
CA SER A 22 65.05 -70.99 -44.32
C SER A 22 65.14 -70.68 -42.82
N ARG A 23 66.21 -69.99 -42.38
CA ARG A 23 66.19 -69.15 -41.17
C ARG A 23 65.37 -67.86 -41.39
N ALA A 24 64.85 -67.64 -42.61
CA ALA A 24 64.05 -66.49 -42.97
C ALA A 24 62.61 -66.60 -42.45
N GLY A 25 62.01 -67.79 -42.33
CA GLY A 25 60.58 -67.94 -41.96
C GLY A 25 60.22 -67.51 -40.53
N ILE A 26 60.97 -67.96 -39.51
CA ILE A 26 60.73 -67.55 -38.10
C ILE A 26 61.14 -66.08 -37.88
N SER A 27 62.24 -65.64 -38.52
CA SER A 27 62.65 -64.23 -38.49
C SER A 27 61.61 -63.33 -39.17
N MET A 28 60.94 -63.79 -40.23
CA MET A 28 59.89 -63.07 -40.94
C MET A 28 58.58 -63.03 -40.14
N ILE A 29 58.22 -64.09 -39.40
CA ILE A 29 57.08 -64.09 -38.47
C ILE A 29 57.36 -63.15 -37.29
N LEU A 30 58.54 -63.20 -36.68
CA LEU A 30 58.92 -62.27 -35.60
C LEU A 30 58.96 -60.81 -36.09
N VAL A 31 59.44 -60.57 -37.31
CA VAL A 31 59.44 -59.24 -37.94
C VAL A 31 58.02 -58.78 -38.28
N MET A 32 57.14 -59.66 -38.77
CA MET A 32 55.73 -59.32 -39.01
C MET A 32 54.94 -59.12 -37.71
N PHE A 33 55.24 -59.86 -36.64
CA PHE A 33 54.65 -59.66 -35.33
C PHE A 33 55.14 -58.34 -34.72
N ALA A 34 56.43 -58.03 -34.82
CA ALA A 34 56.98 -56.74 -34.39
C ALA A 34 56.42 -55.58 -35.21
N LEU A 35 56.27 -55.72 -36.54
CA LEU A 35 55.67 -54.71 -37.41
C LEU A 35 54.19 -54.49 -37.08
N SER A 36 53.41 -55.55 -36.91
CA SER A 36 51.97 -55.43 -36.56
C SER A 36 51.77 -54.84 -35.15
N MET A 37 52.56 -55.27 -34.17
CA MET A 37 52.51 -54.70 -32.81
C MET A 37 52.95 -53.24 -32.81
N SER A 38 53.98 -52.88 -33.59
CA SER A 38 54.40 -51.49 -33.77
C SER A 38 53.32 -50.66 -34.44
N LEU A 39 52.64 -51.18 -35.47
CA LEU A 39 51.58 -50.48 -36.21
C LEU A 39 50.33 -50.27 -35.34
N VAL A 40 49.99 -51.25 -34.49
CA VAL A 40 48.91 -51.13 -33.49
C VAL A 40 49.27 -50.10 -32.42
N LEU A 41 50.51 -50.09 -31.92
CA LEU A 41 50.99 -49.08 -30.97
C LEU A 41 51.00 -47.67 -31.58
N THR A 42 51.46 -47.53 -32.83
CA THR A 42 51.45 -46.25 -33.54
C THR A 42 50.02 -45.77 -33.79
N TYR A 43 49.11 -46.65 -34.21
CA TYR A 43 47.70 -46.31 -34.40
C TYR A 43 47.02 -45.92 -33.08
N SER A 44 47.26 -46.67 -32.01
CA SER A 44 46.74 -46.36 -30.67
C SER A 44 47.29 -45.03 -30.15
N PHE A 45 48.56 -44.72 -30.41
CA PHE A 45 49.17 -43.44 -30.04
C PHE A 45 48.57 -42.28 -30.84
N ILE A 46 48.42 -42.42 -32.16
CA ILE A 46 47.77 -41.41 -33.03
C ILE A 46 46.32 -41.18 -32.59
N GLN A 47 45.59 -42.24 -32.29
CA GLN A 47 44.20 -42.15 -31.83
C GLN A 47 44.11 -41.47 -30.46
N THR A 48 45.03 -41.79 -29.54
CA THR A 48 45.07 -41.14 -28.21
C THR A 48 45.42 -39.67 -28.32
N GLN A 49 46.39 -39.31 -29.17
CA GLN A 49 46.73 -37.91 -29.46
C GLN A 49 45.55 -37.17 -30.10
N SER A 50 44.86 -37.78 -31.07
CA SER A 50 43.68 -37.19 -31.71
C SER A 50 42.55 -36.95 -30.72
N VAL A 51 42.27 -37.90 -29.81
CA VAL A 51 41.25 -37.74 -28.76
C VAL A 51 41.67 -36.66 -27.76
N LEU A 52 42.93 -36.62 -27.33
CA LEU A 52 43.44 -35.58 -26.42
C LEU A 52 43.34 -34.17 -27.03
N THR A 53 43.66 -34.03 -28.32
CA THR A 53 43.50 -32.78 -29.06
C THR A 53 42.02 -32.38 -29.10
N GLN A 54 41.11 -33.29 -29.45
CA GLN A 54 39.67 -33.01 -29.45
C GLN A 54 39.13 -32.63 -28.06
N VAL A 55 39.57 -33.30 -27.01
CA VAL A 55 39.18 -32.96 -25.61
C VAL A 55 39.68 -31.56 -25.24
N THR A 56 40.91 -31.22 -25.63
CA THR A 56 41.49 -29.90 -25.38
C THR A 56 40.77 -28.80 -26.16
N GLU A 57 40.47 -29.04 -27.44
CA GLU A 57 39.70 -28.12 -28.29
C GLU A 57 38.28 -27.93 -27.77
N ASN A 58 37.60 -29.01 -27.37
CA ASN A 58 36.27 -28.93 -26.77
C ASN A 58 36.31 -28.20 -25.42
N GLY A 59 37.36 -28.40 -24.62
CA GLY A 59 37.60 -27.64 -23.40
C GLY A 59 37.79 -26.14 -23.67
N SER A 60 38.53 -25.79 -24.71
CA SER A 60 38.72 -24.39 -25.14
C SER A 60 37.40 -23.75 -25.59
N LYS A 61 36.64 -24.43 -26.47
CA LYS A 61 35.32 -23.98 -26.96
C LYS A 61 34.32 -23.78 -25.82
N ARG A 62 34.33 -24.69 -24.84
CA ARG A 62 33.54 -24.57 -23.61
C ARG A 62 33.94 -23.37 -22.77
N ASN A 63 35.24 -23.11 -22.61
CA ASN A 63 35.71 -21.93 -21.89
C ASN A 63 35.32 -20.63 -22.60
N LEU A 64 35.31 -20.60 -23.94
CA LEU A 64 34.83 -19.47 -24.72
C LEU A 64 33.33 -19.21 -24.49
N ALA A 65 32.50 -20.26 -24.52
CA ALA A 65 31.07 -20.14 -24.21
C ALA A 65 30.83 -19.67 -22.77
N MET A 66 31.58 -20.19 -21.79
CA MET A 66 31.51 -19.76 -20.39
C MET A 66 31.92 -18.28 -20.21
N ASN A 67 33.00 -17.85 -20.85
CA ASN A 67 33.47 -16.47 -20.77
C ASN A 67 32.48 -15.51 -21.47
N ALA A 68 31.89 -15.92 -22.59
CA ALA A 68 30.82 -15.16 -23.24
C ALA A 68 29.59 -15.03 -22.34
N ALA A 69 29.17 -16.11 -21.67
CA ALA A 69 28.05 -16.07 -20.72
C ALA A 69 28.33 -15.12 -19.55
N ARG A 70 29.55 -15.14 -18.98
CA ARG A 70 29.96 -14.21 -17.91
C ARG A 70 30.00 -12.76 -18.38
N ALA A 71 30.54 -12.51 -19.58
CA ALA A 71 30.53 -11.18 -20.18
C ALA A 71 29.10 -10.67 -20.39
N GLY A 72 28.22 -11.52 -20.92
CA GLY A 72 26.80 -11.21 -21.09
C GLY A 72 26.09 -10.93 -19.77
N MET A 73 26.44 -11.63 -18.69
CA MET A 73 25.86 -11.38 -17.38
C MET A 73 26.31 -10.02 -16.80
N THR A 74 27.60 -9.69 -16.90
CA THR A 74 28.10 -8.36 -16.49
C THR A 74 27.42 -7.23 -17.28
N ASP A 75 27.27 -7.41 -18.60
CA ASP A 75 26.58 -6.45 -19.45
C ASP A 75 25.09 -6.33 -19.07
N ALA A 76 24.40 -7.45 -18.78
CA ALA A 76 23.01 -7.45 -18.34
C ALA A 76 22.81 -6.70 -17.01
N LEU A 77 23.71 -6.90 -16.04
CA LEU A 77 23.67 -6.21 -14.75
C LEU A 77 23.88 -4.70 -14.91
N ASN A 78 24.81 -4.28 -15.77
CA ASN A 78 25.01 -2.87 -16.09
C ASN A 78 23.79 -2.28 -16.81
N ARG A 79 23.19 -3.04 -17.74
CA ARG A 79 22.00 -2.62 -18.48
C ARG A 79 20.79 -2.42 -17.56
N LEU A 80 20.54 -3.35 -16.63
CA LEU A 80 19.44 -3.24 -15.64
C LEU A 80 19.50 -1.95 -14.80
N ASN A 81 20.71 -1.46 -14.55
CA ASN A 81 20.97 -0.21 -13.84
C ASN A 81 21.28 0.93 -14.81
N SER A 82 20.64 0.96 -15.98
CA SER A 82 20.75 2.07 -16.94
C SER A 82 19.40 2.35 -17.60
N LEU A 83 19.30 3.49 -18.30
CA LEU A 83 18.11 3.86 -19.07
C LEU A 83 17.95 3.05 -20.37
N GLU A 84 18.93 2.22 -20.73
CA GLU A 84 18.84 1.39 -21.94
C GLU A 84 17.97 0.15 -21.73
N TRP A 85 17.74 -0.26 -20.48
CA TRP A 85 16.88 -1.40 -20.19
C TRP A 85 15.42 -1.05 -20.47
N THR A 86 14.81 -1.78 -21.39
CA THR A 86 13.43 -1.52 -21.83
C THR A 86 12.38 -2.32 -21.04
N GLY A 87 12.82 -3.14 -20.08
CA GLY A 87 11.98 -3.90 -19.18
C GLY A 87 12.17 -5.42 -19.25
N VAL A 88 11.27 -6.16 -18.61
CA VAL A 88 11.34 -7.64 -18.49
C VAL A 88 11.32 -8.35 -19.85
N ASN A 89 10.71 -7.74 -20.87
CA ASN A 89 10.68 -8.31 -22.22
C ASN A 89 11.93 -7.97 -23.06
N ASP A 90 12.89 -7.22 -22.51
CA ASP A 90 14.14 -6.89 -23.20
C ASP A 90 14.93 -8.18 -23.48
N ARG A 91 15.43 -8.29 -24.71
CA ARG A 91 16.22 -9.43 -25.17
C ARG A 91 17.22 -8.92 -26.19
N TYR A 92 18.46 -9.33 -26.04
CA TYR A 92 19.51 -8.92 -26.97
C TYR A 92 20.59 -9.98 -27.06
N GLN A 93 21.28 -9.96 -28.19
CA GLN A 93 22.42 -10.81 -28.47
C GLN A 93 23.56 -9.95 -28.97
N ARG A 94 24.77 -10.22 -28.49
CA ARG A 94 25.98 -9.51 -28.90
C ARG A 94 27.10 -10.50 -29.17
N GLU A 95 28.02 -10.07 -30.03
CA GLU A 95 29.25 -10.80 -30.30
C GLU A 95 30.24 -10.56 -29.16
N PHE A 96 30.83 -11.63 -28.66
CA PHE A 96 31.93 -11.57 -27.69
C PHE A 96 33.28 -11.62 -28.40
N LEU A 97 33.41 -12.53 -29.37
CA LEU A 97 34.62 -12.72 -30.16
C LEU A 97 34.28 -13.47 -31.46
N SER A 98 34.81 -13.04 -32.59
CA SER A 98 34.78 -13.75 -33.86
C SER A 98 36.21 -13.99 -34.35
N ASP A 99 36.51 -15.22 -34.75
CA ASP A 99 37.79 -15.61 -35.33
C ASP A 99 37.61 -16.55 -36.53
N ALA A 100 38.72 -17.06 -37.07
CA ALA A 100 38.69 -17.97 -38.24
C ALA A 100 38.08 -19.35 -37.92
N ASP A 101 37.99 -19.74 -36.64
CA ASP A 101 37.51 -21.04 -36.19
C ASP A 101 36.00 -21.01 -35.87
N GLY A 102 35.47 -19.86 -35.48
CA GLY A 102 34.04 -19.64 -35.24
C GLY A 102 33.69 -18.35 -34.50
N ASP A 103 32.41 -18.22 -34.18
CA ASP A 103 31.85 -17.05 -33.50
C ASP A 103 31.41 -17.41 -32.07
N SER A 104 31.84 -16.60 -31.10
CA SER A 104 31.38 -16.63 -29.71
C SER A 104 30.42 -15.47 -29.46
N THR A 105 29.20 -15.79 -29.02
CA THR A 105 28.13 -14.82 -28.77
C THR A 105 27.53 -15.04 -27.39
N TYR A 106 26.87 -14.03 -26.85
CA TYR A 106 26.00 -14.19 -25.69
C TYR A 106 24.61 -13.63 -25.98
N ALA A 107 23.59 -14.32 -25.50
CA ALA A 107 22.20 -13.89 -25.55
C ALA A 107 21.69 -13.70 -24.12
N VAL A 108 21.13 -12.52 -23.86
CA VAL A 108 20.57 -12.14 -22.55
C VAL A 108 19.05 -12.07 -22.63
N SER A 109 18.39 -12.59 -21.60
CA SER A 109 16.95 -12.46 -21.41
C SER A 109 16.59 -12.32 -19.93
N PHE A 110 15.42 -11.73 -19.66
CA PHE A 110 14.90 -11.53 -18.32
C PHE A 110 13.58 -12.28 -18.15
N GLU A 111 13.35 -12.82 -16.96
CA GLU A 111 12.13 -13.54 -16.61
C GLU A 111 11.67 -13.16 -15.19
N THR A 112 10.37 -12.94 -15.01
CA THR A 112 9.78 -12.72 -13.68
C THR A 112 9.62 -14.04 -12.94
N ILE A 113 9.90 -14.06 -11.64
CA ILE A 113 9.83 -15.30 -10.84
C ILE A 113 8.37 -15.69 -10.54
N GLY A 114 7.57 -14.73 -10.06
CA GLY A 114 6.16 -14.94 -9.73
C GLY A 114 5.90 -15.96 -8.62
N GLY A 115 4.62 -16.19 -8.33
CA GLY A 115 4.15 -17.24 -7.41
C GLY A 115 4.01 -16.82 -5.94
N SER A 116 4.61 -15.71 -5.51
CA SER A 116 4.32 -15.08 -4.21
C SER A 116 4.36 -13.55 -4.32
N ILE A 117 3.71 -12.86 -3.39
CA ILE A 117 3.73 -11.39 -3.38
C ILE A 117 5.15 -10.84 -3.14
N ASP A 118 5.99 -11.54 -2.38
CA ASP A 118 7.39 -11.14 -2.12
C ASP A 118 8.28 -11.21 -3.37
N SER A 119 7.87 -12.02 -4.36
CA SER A 119 8.62 -12.25 -5.59
C SER A 119 8.28 -11.29 -6.74
N VAL A 120 7.28 -10.41 -6.57
CA VAL A 120 6.78 -9.53 -7.65
C VAL A 120 7.76 -8.42 -8.05
N LEU A 121 8.80 -8.24 -7.26
CA LEU A 121 9.93 -7.33 -7.48
C LEU A 121 11.23 -8.09 -7.74
N GLU A 122 11.15 -9.39 -8.02
CA GLU A 122 12.29 -10.23 -8.32
C GLU A 122 12.29 -10.69 -9.77
N LEU A 123 13.48 -10.79 -10.36
CA LEU A 123 13.67 -11.29 -11.72
C LEU A 123 14.83 -12.27 -11.78
N ASN A 124 14.75 -13.19 -12.73
CA ASN A 124 15.86 -14.00 -13.20
C ASN A 124 16.46 -13.33 -14.44
N VAL A 125 17.78 -13.19 -14.43
CA VAL A 125 18.57 -12.82 -15.60
C VAL A 125 19.21 -14.09 -16.14
N HIS A 126 19.01 -14.37 -17.42
CA HIS A 126 19.64 -15.49 -18.10
C HIS A 126 20.66 -14.96 -19.11
N SER A 127 21.88 -15.46 -19.02
CA SER A 127 22.94 -15.21 -20.01
C SER A 127 23.39 -16.53 -20.61
N LEU A 128 23.04 -16.75 -21.88
CA LEU A 128 23.43 -17.93 -22.66
C LEU A 128 24.63 -17.57 -23.53
N GLY A 129 25.81 -18.05 -23.14
CA GLY A 129 27.02 -17.97 -23.97
C GLY A 129 27.06 -19.14 -24.95
N ALA A 130 27.40 -18.87 -26.20
CA ALA A 130 27.45 -19.88 -27.25
C ALA A 130 28.64 -19.67 -28.19
N TRP A 131 29.41 -20.72 -28.42
CA TRP A 131 30.42 -20.79 -29.48
C TRP A 131 29.89 -21.64 -30.65
N THR A 132 29.99 -21.14 -31.87
CA THR A 132 29.52 -21.82 -33.10
C THR A 132 30.66 -21.89 -34.12
N SER A 133 30.95 -23.08 -34.65
CA SER A 133 32.04 -23.24 -35.62
C SER A 133 31.74 -22.60 -36.98
N ALA A 134 32.74 -21.93 -37.57
CA ALA A 134 32.68 -21.39 -38.92
C ALA A 134 32.54 -22.47 -40.01
N ALA A 135 33.08 -23.67 -39.77
CA ALA A 135 33.05 -24.78 -40.72
C ALA A 135 31.76 -25.62 -40.66
N ASN A 136 31.09 -25.65 -39.50
CA ASN A 136 29.86 -26.40 -39.29
C ASN A 136 29.00 -25.77 -38.18
N SER A 137 27.90 -25.14 -38.56
CA SER A 137 26.97 -24.48 -37.64
C SER A 137 26.30 -25.43 -36.63
N ASN A 138 26.33 -26.75 -36.87
CA ASN A 138 25.82 -27.75 -35.92
C ASN A 138 26.84 -28.07 -34.80
N MET A 139 28.10 -27.65 -34.92
CA MET A 139 29.10 -27.81 -33.87
C MET A 139 29.05 -26.59 -32.95
N ARG A 140 28.23 -26.69 -31.89
CA ARG A 140 27.97 -25.62 -30.93
C ARG A 140 28.31 -26.06 -29.50
N SER A 141 28.86 -25.14 -28.71
CA SER A 141 29.01 -25.30 -27.26
C SER A 141 28.24 -24.18 -26.58
N GLU A 142 27.43 -24.51 -25.58
CA GLU A 142 26.58 -23.57 -24.85
C GLU A 142 26.91 -23.58 -23.35
N TYR A 143 26.64 -22.47 -22.68
CA TYR A 143 26.77 -22.35 -21.22
C TYR A 143 25.77 -21.32 -20.70
N LEU A 144 24.97 -21.69 -19.69
CA LEU A 144 23.92 -20.83 -19.14
C LEU A 144 24.26 -20.35 -17.73
N ILE A 145 24.24 -19.05 -17.53
CA ILE A 145 24.31 -18.42 -16.21
C ILE A 145 22.93 -17.84 -15.89
N THR A 146 22.43 -18.13 -14.69
CA THR A 146 21.19 -17.56 -14.16
C THR A 146 21.48 -16.78 -12.88
N ALA A 147 21.12 -15.50 -12.85
CA ALA A 147 21.25 -14.64 -11.68
C ALA A 147 19.87 -14.21 -11.19
N LYS A 148 19.64 -14.29 -9.87
CA LYS A 148 18.40 -13.83 -9.24
C LYS A 148 18.61 -12.41 -8.72
N MET A 149 17.78 -11.48 -9.17
CA MET A 149 17.86 -10.05 -8.86
C MET A 149 16.59 -9.58 -8.15
N ARG A 150 16.70 -8.57 -7.29
CA ARG A 150 15.58 -7.88 -6.62
C ARG A 150 15.64 -6.38 -6.85
N LEU A 151 14.51 -5.78 -7.20
CA LEU A 151 14.38 -4.34 -7.31
C LEU A 151 14.45 -3.73 -5.90
N VAL A 152 15.32 -2.75 -5.72
CA VAL A 152 15.45 -1.99 -4.49
C VAL A 152 15.27 -0.51 -4.83
N PRO A 153 14.02 -0.03 -4.94
CA PRO A 153 13.75 1.33 -5.39
C PRO A 153 14.42 2.37 -4.50
N ARG A 154 14.84 3.45 -5.13
CA ARG A 154 15.40 4.60 -4.43
C ARG A 154 14.27 5.45 -3.87
N LEU A 155 14.05 5.34 -2.55
CA LEU A 155 13.02 6.07 -1.82
C LEU A 155 13.61 7.27 -1.08
N THR A 156 12.84 8.34 -0.97
CA THR A 156 13.22 9.53 -0.19
C THR A 156 13.49 9.18 1.27
N GLY A 157 14.63 9.67 1.80
CA GLY A 157 15.02 9.54 3.20
C GLY A 157 15.60 8.18 3.60
N ARG A 158 15.73 7.22 2.68
CA ARG A 158 16.40 5.93 2.97
C ARG A 158 17.89 6.14 3.25
N THR A 159 18.54 5.11 3.79
CA THR A 159 20.01 5.09 3.88
C THR A 159 20.61 5.14 2.48
N ILE A 160 21.43 6.16 2.21
CA ILE A 160 22.15 6.31 0.94
C ILE A 160 23.15 5.16 0.83
N LEU A 161 23.02 4.34 -0.20
CA LEU A 161 23.92 3.22 -0.45
C LEU A 161 25.12 3.70 -1.29
N PRO A 162 26.27 2.98 -1.25
CA PRO A 162 27.41 3.31 -2.11
C PRO A 162 26.99 3.41 -3.57
N GLY A 163 27.42 4.47 -4.24
CA GLY A 163 27.06 4.75 -5.63
C GLY A 163 25.67 5.33 -5.83
N ASP A 164 24.93 5.76 -4.79
CA ASP A 164 23.68 6.53 -4.97
C ASP A 164 23.89 8.03 -4.67
N SER A 165 23.19 8.90 -5.43
CA SER A 165 23.04 10.30 -5.03
C SER A 165 22.05 10.44 -3.87
N ALA A 166 22.30 11.40 -2.98
CA ALA A 166 21.36 11.79 -1.93
C ALA A 166 20.01 12.30 -2.46
N THR A 167 19.99 12.79 -3.70
CA THR A 167 18.78 13.30 -4.38
C THR A 167 18.12 12.26 -5.30
N ALA A 168 18.71 11.06 -5.44
CA ALA A 168 18.16 10.05 -6.34
C ALA A 168 16.85 9.46 -5.80
N THR A 169 15.82 9.49 -6.64
CA THR A 169 14.52 8.88 -6.35
C THR A 169 14.01 8.15 -7.60
N ASP A 170 13.54 6.92 -7.40
CA ASP A 170 12.86 6.14 -8.43
C ASP A 170 11.35 6.37 -8.39
N GLN A 171 10.84 7.18 -7.45
CA GLN A 171 9.40 7.37 -7.34
C GLN A 171 8.88 8.17 -8.54
N MET A 172 7.84 7.67 -9.18
CA MET A 172 7.14 8.40 -10.24
C MET A 172 6.51 9.68 -9.67
N THR A 173 6.63 10.79 -10.39
CA THR A 173 5.99 12.06 -9.97
C THR A 173 4.48 11.93 -10.10
N ASN A 174 3.74 12.41 -9.11
CA ASN A 174 2.28 12.49 -9.25
C ASN A 174 1.92 13.50 -10.34
N SER A 175 0.92 13.18 -11.16
CA SER A 175 0.38 14.13 -12.11
C SER A 175 -0.45 15.21 -11.40
N GLY A 176 -0.42 16.43 -11.94
CA GLY A 176 -1.19 17.56 -11.43
C GLY A 176 -0.83 17.95 -9.99
N ASP A 177 -1.84 18.31 -9.20
CA ASP A 177 -1.68 18.94 -7.89
C ASP A 177 -1.81 17.95 -6.71
N PHE A 178 -1.80 16.65 -6.96
CA PHE A 178 -2.10 15.64 -5.93
C PHE A 178 -1.20 15.73 -4.70
N ASP A 179 0.08 16.04 -4.88
CA ASP A 179 1.04 16.20 -3.78
C ASP A 179 0.75 17.41 -2.88
N GLN A 180 0.06 18.43 -3.40
CA GLN A 180 -0.41 19.57 -2.62
C GLN A 180 -1.76 19.26 -1.99
N ILE A 181 -2.67 18.64 -2.74
CA ILE A 181 -4.02 18.27 -2.27
C ILE A 181 -3.95 17.34 -1.06
N ARG A 182 -3.06 16.35 -1.06
CA ARG A 182 -2.95 15.36 0.03
C ARG A 182 -2.51 15.93 1.38
N GLN A 183 -2.08 17.19 1.44
CA GLN A 183 -1.72 17.87 2.70
C GLN A 183 -2.97 18.31 3.49
N TYR A 184 -4.10 18.45 2.81
CA TYR A 184 -5.38 18.80 3.42
C TYR A 184 -6.11 17.54 3.90
N ALA A 185 -6.82 17.64 5.03
CA ALA A 185 -7.75 16.61 5.44
C ALA A 185 -8.94 16.51 4.47
N LEU A 186 -9.41 17.65 3.98
CA LEU A 186 -10.47 17.75 2.99
C LEU A 186 -10.13 18.82 1.95
N PHE A 187 -10.25 18.44 0.68
CA PHE A 187 -10.07 19.33 -0.47
C PHE A 187 -11.31 19.30 -1.37
N ALA A 188 -11.96 20.45 -1.56
CA ALA A 188 -13.13 20.61 -2.41
C ALA A 188 -12.81 21.47 -3.65
N GLU A 189 -12.72 20.88 -4.84
CA GLU A 189 -12.26 21.57 -6.07
C GLU A 189 -13.23 22.63 -6.59
N ALA A 190 -14.54 22.45 -6.41
CA ALA A 190 -15.54 23.25 -7.12
C ALA A 190 -16.87 23.40 -6.35
N GLY A 191 -17.86 23.98 -7.03
CA GLY A 191 -19.24 24.08 -6.55
C GLY A 191 -19.55 25.36 -5.76
N THR A 192 -20.77 25.88 -5.95
CA THR A 192 -21.29 27.05 -5.21
C THR A 192 -21.46 26.81 -3.72
N SER A 193 -21.42 25.54 -3.29
CA SER A 193 -21.38 25.09 -1.91
C SER A 193 -20.40 23.94 -1.85
N SER A 194 -19.11 24.28 -1.75
CA SER A 194 -18.01 23.31 -1.79
C SER A 194 -18.11 22.29 -0.65
N LEU A 195 -18.58 22.72 0.52
CA LEU A 195 -18.75 21.87 1.70
C LEU A 195 -20.02 22.26 2.46
N ILE A 196 -20.92 21.30 2.64
CA ILE A 196 -22.04 21.39 3.60
C ILE A 196 -21.70 20.50 4.79
N LEU A 197 -21.69 21.08 5.98
CA LEU A 197 -21.47 20.39 7.26
C LEU A 197 -22.68 20.58 8.16
N ASP A 198 -23.21 19.47 8.66
CA ASP A 198 -24.31 19.42 9.62
C ASP A 198 -23.80 19.01 11.02
N PRO A 199 -24.59 19.19 12.09
CA PRO A 199 -24.15 18.83 13.43
C PRO A 199 -23.75 17.35 13.52
N CYS A 200 -22.71 17.07 14.31
CA CYS A 200 -22.07 15.75 14.43
C CYS A 200 -21.24 15.31 13.22
N ASP A 201 -20.85 16.24 12.36
CA ASP A 201 -19.73 16.05 11.44
C ASP A 201 -18.45 16.65 12.04
N ARG A 202 -17.31 15.97 11.87
CA ARG A 202 -16.01 16.48 12.32
C ARG A 202 -14.91 16.26 11.30
N ILE A 203 -14.09 17.30 11.10
CA ILE A 203 -12.87 17.25 10.29
C ILE A 203 -11.67 17.65 11.14
N ASP A 204 -10.69 16.76 11.29
CA ASP A 204 -9.39 17.03 11.91
C ASP A 204 -8.32 17.24 10.83
N GLY A 205 -7.80 18.46 10.77
CA GLY A 205 -6.79 18.90 9.82
C GLY A 205 -7.25 20.06 8.94
N ASN A 206 -6.32 20.58 8.13
CA ASN A 206 -6.59 21.73 7.28
C ASN A 206 -7.57 21.40 6.15
N ILE A 207 -8.39 22.39 5.79
CA ILE A 207 -9.40 22.28 4.73
C ILE A 207 -9.06 23.26 3.62
N TRP A 208 -9.22 22.83 2.37
CA TRP A 208 -9.17 23.71 1.21
C TRP A 208 -10.53 23.71 0.49
N LEU A 209 -11.10 24.88 0.26
CA LEU A 209 -12.38 25.07 -0.39
C LEU A 209 -12.24 26.00 -1.59
N TYR A 210 -12.91 25.64 -2.68
CA TYR A 210 -13.01 26.52 -3.84
C TYR A 210 -13.84 27.78 -3.54
N ASP A 211 -15.05 27.61 -3.03
CA ASP A 211 -16.00 28.69 -2.78
C ASP A 211 -16.63 28.57 -1.39
N ASN A 212 -17.90 28.19 -1.26
CA ASN A 212 -18.65 28.42 -0.03
C ASN A 212 -18.65 27.22 0.94
N LEU A 213 -18.44 27.50 2.22
CA LEU A 213 -18.75 26.61 3.34
C LEU A 213 -20.17 26.87 3.83
N VAL A 214 -20.99 25.83 3.98
CA VAL A 214 -22.35 25.93 4.52
C VAL A 214 -22.40 25.17 5.84
N LEU A 215 -22.51 25.90 6.95
CA LEU A 215 -22.58 25.35 8.30
C LEU A 215 -24.02 25.36 8.79
N TYR A 216 -24.59 24.19 9.09
CA TYR A 216 -25.83 24.05 9.84
C TYR A 216 -27.01 24.90 9.27
N GLN A 217 -27.09 25.03 7.94
CA GLN A 217 -28.17 25.79 7.29
C GLN A 217 -29.41 24.93 7.11
N ASP A 218 -30.08 24.66 8.23
CA ASP A 218 -31.39 24.04 8.25
C ASP A 218 -32.47 25.14 8.22
N PRO A 219 -33.43 25.11 7.28
CA PRO A 219 -34.53 26.08 7.23
C PRO A 219 -35.42 26.07 8.47
N ALA A 220 -35.36 25.01 9.29
CA ALA A 220 -36.10 24.95 10.54
C ALA A 220 -35.43 25.76 11.67
N TRP A 221 -34.14 26.08 11.57
CA TRP A 221 -33.46 26.89 12.58
C TRP A 221 -33.80 28.37 12.37
N SER A 222 -34.19 29.06 13.43
CA SER A 222 -34.17 30.53 13.41
C SER A 222 -32.72 31.00 13.49
N SER A 223 -32.39 32.14 12.85
CA SER A 223 -31.03 32.71 12.88
C SER A 223 -30.51 32.85 14.31
N SER A 224 -31.38 33.26 15.24
CA SER A 224 -31.02 33.40 16.66
C SER A 224 -30.66 32.07 17.34
N VAL A 225 -31.31 30.96 17.01
CA VAL A 225 -30.93 29.64 17.57
C VAL A 225 -29.60 29.18 16.99
N ARG A 226 -29.37 29.44 15.70
CA ARG A 226 -28.15 29.03 15.00
C ARG A 226 -26.92 29.79 15.48
N GLU A 227 -27.01 31.10 15.56
CA GLU A 227 -25.92 31.96 16.04
C GLU A 227 -25.52 31.57 17.47
N GLU A 228 -26.50 31.40 18.36
CA GLU A 228 -26.26 30.94 19.74
C GLU A 228 -25.52 29.61 19.80
N PHE A 229 -25.94 28.66 18.96
CA PHE A 229 -25.32 27.34 18.92
C PHE A 229 -23.88 27.42 18.42
N LEU A 230 -23.62 28.14 17.32
CA LEU A 230 -22.28 28.29 16.77
C LEU A 230 -21.34 28.98 17.74
N GLU A 231 -21.79 30.07 18.36
CA GLU A 231 -21.02 30.83 19.35
C GLU A 231 -20.72 29.97 20.58
N ASP A 232 -21.70 29.21 21.09
CA ASP A 232 -21.49 28.31 22.23
C ASP A 232 -20.50 27.19 21.91
N VAL A 233 -20.56 26.59 20.70
CA VAL A 233 -19.56 25.62 20.23
C VAL A 233 -18.15 26.22 20.23
N GLY A 234 -17.97 27.42 19.67
CA GLY A 234 -16.68 28.11 19.67
C GLY A 234 -16.21 28.51 21.07
N ASN A 235 -17.13 28.88 21.97
CA ASN A 235 -16.82 29.19 23.37
C ASN A 235 -16.41 27.97 24.18
N ARG A 236 -17.07 26.83 23.96
CA ARG A 236 -16.87 25.62 24.74
C ARG A 236 -15.62 24.85 24.34
N PHE A 237 -15.29 24.79 23.05
CA PHE A 237 -14.25 23.88 22.55
C PHE A 237 -12.98 24.56 22.04
N VAL A 238 -12.91 25.89 22.06
CA VAL A 238 -11.72 26.62 21.62
C VAL A 238 -11.11 27.38 22.80
N SER A 239 -9.84 27.12 23.05
CA SER A 239 -9.05 27.82 24.06
C SER A 239 -7.87 28.56 23.43
N PHE A 240 -7.43 29.64 24.08
CA PHE A 240 -6.30 30.43 23.63
C PHE A 240 -5.14 30.36 24.63
N PRO A 241 -3.89 30.44 24.16
CA PRO A 241 -2.75 30.68 25.05
C PRO A 241 -2.96 31.96 25.88
N ALA A 242 -2.43 31.97 27.10
CA ALA A 242 -2.55 33.12 27.98
C ALA A 242 -2.03 34.40 27.31
N GLY A 243 -2.89 35.43 27.24
CA GLY A 243 -2.57 36.72 26.62
C GLY A 243 -2.74 36.79 25.11
N SER A 244 -3.15 35.70 24.45
CA SER A 244 -3.48 35.69 23.02
C SER A 244 -5.00 35.62 22.80
N SER A 245 -5.46 36.29 21.76
CA SER A 245 -6.79 36.11 21.15
C SER A 245 -6.67 35.81 19.66
N ASN A 246 -5.46 35.44 19.22
CA ASN A 246 -5.18 35.18 17.82
C ASN A 246 -5.77 33.83 17.42
N LEU A 247 -6.66 33.85 16.43
CA LEU A 247 -7.31 32.64 15.93
C LEU A 247 -6.33 31.62 15.39
N SER A 248 -5.14 31.99 14.90
CA SER A 248 -4.15 31.01 14.42
C SER A 248 -3.41 30.26 15.55
N GLU A 249 -3.49 30.76 16.79
CA GLU A 249 -2.83 30.20 17.98
C GLU A 249 -3.82 29.43 18.87
N ALA A 250 -5.10 29.42 18.50
CA ALA A 250 -6.14 28.75 19.26
C ALA A 250 -5.95 27.22 19.23
N THR A 251 -6.29 26.57 20.34
CA THR A 251 -6.34 25.12 20.48
C THR A 251 -7.79 24.65 20.44
N ILE A 252 -8.11 23.79 19.47
CA ILE A 252 -9.47 23.30 19.22
C ILE A 252 -9.61 21.88 19.78
N SER A 253 -10.59 21.67 20.66
CA SER A 253 -10.84 20.39 21.34
C SER A 253 -11.91 19.55 20.66
N TYR A 254 -11.93 18.26 20.96
CA TYR A 254 -13.03 17.36 20.60
C TYR A 254 -14.31 17.71 21.37
N PRO A 255 -15.52 17.74 20.74
CA PRO A 255 -15.91 17.37 19.38
C PRO A 255 -16.24 18.56 18.45
N HIS A 256 -15.53 19.69 18.52
CA HIS A 256 -15.70 20.81 17.58
C HIS A 256 -15.75 20.34 16.09
N PRO A 257 -16.60 20.91 15.21
CA PRO A 257 -16.81 20.39 13.85
C PRO A 257 -15.59 20.47 12.94
N ILE A 258 -14.72 21.46 13.14
CA ILE A 258 -13.49 21.63 12.37
C ILE A 258 -12.34 21.84 13.33
N ALA A 259 -11.33 21.00 13.29
CA ALA A 259 -10.10 21.15 14.06
C ALA A 259 -8.94 21.37 13.08
N GLY A 260 -8.84 22.58 12.54
CA GLY A 260 -7.86 22.94 11.52
C GLY A 260 -8.18 24.30 10.90
N SER A 261 -7.32 24.78 10.01
CA SER A 261 -7.55 26.05 9.30
C SER A 261 -8.30 25.83 7.98
N VAL A 262 -9.10 26.83 7.58
CA VAL A 262 -9.83 26.80 6.31
C VAL A 262 -9.18 27.74 5.30
N THR A 263 -8.70 27.19 4.18
CA THR A 263 -8.15 27.97 3.07
C THR A 263 -9.19 28.06 1.96
N TYR A 264 -9.47 29.28 1.50
CA TYR A 264 -10.40 29.54 0.42
C TYR A 264 -9.68 29.98 -0.86
N TYR A 265 -10.14 29.52 -2.01
CA TYR A 265 -9.73 30.11 -3.29
C TYR A 265 -10.52 31.40 -3.57
N ASP A 266 -11.84 31.32 -3.58
CA ASP A 266 -12.72 32.48 -3.69
C ASP A 266 -12.96 33.13 -2.32
N TYR A 267 -13.05 34.46 -2.29
CA TYR A 267 -13.18 35.18 -1.01
C TYR A 267 -14.51 34.83 -0.32
N PRO A 268 -14.50 34.32 0.93
CA PRO A 268 -15.72 33.82 1.58
C PRO A 268 -16.74 34.94 1.81
N SER A 269 -18.03 34.60 1.79
CA SER A 269 -19.13 35.56 2.03
C SER A 269 -19.08 36.19 3.43
N SER A 270 -19.80 37.30 3.66
CA SER A 270 -19.88 37.92 4.99
C SER A 270 -20.53 37.00 6.03
N SER A 271 -21.53 36.21 5.63
CA SER A 271 -22.18 35.22 6.50
C SER A 271 -21.17 34.16 6.93
N ASN A 272 -20.41 33.62 5.99
CA ASN A 272 -19.38 32.62 6.28
C ASN A 272 -18.31 33.14 7.23
N ARG A 273 -17.87 34.39 7.04
CA ARG A 273 -16.90 35.00 7.95
C ARG A 273 -17.47 35.18 9.37
N SER A 274 -18.77 35.44 9.51
CA SER A 274 -19.43 35.46 10.82
C SER A 274 -19.44 34.06 11.44
N ASP A 275 -19.89 33.05 10.69
CA ASP A 275 -19.95 31.68 11.18
C ASP A 275 -18.57 31.14 11.60
N LEU A 276 -17.53 31.44 10.82
CA LEU A 276 -16.15 31.10 11.16
C LEU A 276 -15.66 31.85 12.41
N SER A 277 -16.11 33.10 12.61
CA SER A 277 -15.80 33.88 13.81
C SER A 277 -16.48 33.30 15.05
N ASP A 278 -17.75 32.92 14.94
CA ASP A 278 -18.54 32.34 16.04
C ASP A 278 -17.94 30.99 16.48
N LEU A 279 -17.51 30.17 15.51
CA LEU A 279 -16.75 28.94 15.76
C LEU A 279 -15.28 29.17 16.11
N LYS A 280 -14.80 30.41 16.08
CA LYS A 280 -13.40 30.79 16.36
C LYS A 280 -12.38 30.02 15.51
N LEU A 281 -12.66 29.89 14.22
CA LEU A 281 -11.82 29.21 13.24
C LEU A 281 -10.92 30.18 12.49
N HIS A 282 -9.63 29.85 12.39
CA HIS A 282 -8.72 30.55 11.49
C HIS A 282 -9.03 30.22 10.03
N TRP A 283 -9.05 31.25 9.18
CA TRP A 283 -9.20 31.09 7.76
C TRP A 283 -8.28 32.03 6.97
N SER A 284 -8.00 31.66 5.73
CA SER A 284 -7.16 32.44 4.81
C SER A 284 -7.66 32.29 3.38
N THR A 285 -7.10 33.09 2.46
CA THR A 285 -7.33 32.95 1.02
C THR A 285 -6.04 32.64 0.27
N THR A 286 -6.15 31.94 -0.84
CA THR A 286 -5.03 31.66 -1.74
C THR A 286 -5.39 31.97 -3.19
N SER A 287 -4.41 32.40 -3.98
CA SER A 287 -4.55 32.54 -5.44
C SER A 287 -4.14 31.28 -6.21
N ASN A 288 -3.64 30.25 -5.50
CA ASN A 288 -3.23 29.00 -6.11
C ASN A 288 -4.44 28.08 -6.32
N ARG A 289 -4.85 27.93 -7.59
CA ARG A 289 -5.96 27.05 -7.96
C ARG A 289 -5.44 25.64 -8.20
N LEU A 290 -5.83 24.72 -7.32
CA LEU A 290 -5.49 23.30 -7.45
C LEU A 290 -6.60 22.54 -8.16
N ARG A 291 -6.26 21.39 -8.77
CA ARG A 291 -7.22 20.48 -9.41
C ARG A 291 -7.01 19.04 -9.01
N ILE A 292 -8.12 18.33 -8.85
CA ILE A 292 -8.11 16.89 -8.63
C ILE A 292 -7.47 16.23 -9.86
N PRO A 293 -6.58 15.24 -9.67
CA PRO A 293 -5.99 14.51 -10.79
C PRO A 293 -7.05 13.91 -11.72
N SER A 294 -6.76 13.89 -13.02
CA SER A 294 -7.72 13.46 -14.03
C SER A 294 -8.23 12.03 -13.80
N SER A 295 -9.51 11.80 -14.06
CA SER A 295 -10.24 10.55 -13.91
C SER A 295 -9.88 9.44 -14.92
N ASN A 296 -8.62 9.31 -15.34
CA ASN A 296 -8.25 8.23 -16.26
C ASN A 296 -8.20 6.88 -15.54
N TYR A 297 -9.34 6.20 -15.50
CA TYR A 297 -9.48 4.91 -14.85
C TYR A 297 -8.69 3.76 -15.51
N SER A 298 -8.11 3.95 -16.71
CA SER A 298 -7.40 2.88 -17.42
C SER A 298 -6.15 2.41 -16.68
N ALA A 299 -5.50 3.30 -15.93
CA ALA A 299 -4.33 2.97 -15.13
C ALA A 299 -4.65 2.00 -13.97
N PHE A 300 -5.93 1.85 -13.63
CA PHE A 300 -6.40 0.99 -12.55
C PHE A 300 -7.03 -0.33 -13.03
N SER A 301 -7.28 -0.52 -14.32
CA SER A 301 -7.75 -1.81 -14.85
C SER A 301 -6.60 -2.76 -15.19
N SER A 302 -5.49 -2.20 -15.68
CA SER A 302 -4.23 -2.91 -15.90
C SER A 302 -3.06 -2.00 -15.57
N TYR A 303 -2.05 -2.52 -14.87
CA TYR A 303 -1.00 -1.68 -14.31
C TYR A 303 0.34 -2.40 -14.24
N ARG A 304 1.41 -1.63 -14.00
CA ARG A 304 2.74 -2.14 -13.67
C ARG A 304 3.16 -1.61 -12.30
N LEU A 305 4.04 -2.31 -11.60
CA LEU A 305 4.61 -1.81 -10.34
C LEU A 305 5.68 -0.74 -10.59
N TYR A 306 6.45 -0.94 -11.66
CA TYR A 306 7.53 -0.08 -12.12
C TYR A 306 7.53 -0.08 -13.65
N GLU A 307 7.96 1.02 -14.29
CA GLU A 307 8.12 1.08 -15.76
C GLU A 307 9.01 -0.07 -16.28
N GLY A 308 8.60 -0.72 -17.36
CA GLY A 308 9.30 -1.90 -17.90
C GLY A 308 8.97 -3.22 -17.17
N GLY A 309 8.29 -3.18 -16.03
CA GLY A 309 7.85 -4.38 -15.29
C GLY A 309 6.74 -5.19 -15.97
N PRO A 310 6.36 -6.36 -15.40
CA PRO A 310 5.23 -7.15 -15.88
C PRO A 310 3.91 -6.38 -15.76
N LEU A 311 2.99 -6.66 -16.69
CA LEU A 311 1.64 -6.09 -16.70
C LEU A 311 0.72 -6.95 -15.83
N TYR A 312 0.18 -6.37 -14.78
CA TYR A 312 -0.82 -6.96 -13.90
C TYR A 312 -2.22 -6.54 -14.31
N GLN A 313 -3.20 -7.38 -14.00
CA GLN A 313 -4.61 -7.09 -14.22
C GLN A 313 -5.28 -6.86 -12.86
N ALA A 314 -6.05 -5.79 -12.74
CA ALA A 314 -6.86 -5.58 -11.55
C ALA A 314 -7.98 -6.62 -11.48
N VAL A 315 -8.40 -6.93 -10.26
CA VAL A 315 -9.50 -7.87 -10.03
C VAL A 315 -10.81 -7.17 -10.36
N SER A 316 -11.51 -7.66 -11.38
CA SER A 316 -12.83 -7.13 -11.75
C SER A 316 -13.89 -7.51 -10.72
N LEU A 317 -14.65 -6.52 -10.26
CA LEU A 317 -15.70 -6.70 -9.26
C LEU A 317 -17.11 -6.79 -9.89
N ASN A 318 -17.99 -7.50 -9.17
CA ASN A 318 -19.44 -7.41 -9.38
C ASN A 318 -19.98 -6.04 -8.92
N SER A 319 -21.26 -5.77 -9.18
CA SER A 319 -21.92 -4.52 -8.74
C SER A 319 -22.12 -4.44 -7.22
N SER A 320 -21.81 -5.49 -6.48
CA SER A 320 -22.03 -5.53 -5.04
C SER A 320 -20.98 -6.37 -4.31
N LEU A 321 -20.59 -5.91 -3.12
CA LEU A 321 -19.74 -6.63 -2.17
C LEU A 321 -20.52 -6.84 -0.87
N TYR A 322 -20.46 -8.05 -0.33
CA TYR A 322 -21.10 -8.42 0.93
C TYR A 322 -20.35 -9.60 1.54
N ASN A 323 -20.05 -9.55 2.84
CA ASN A 323 -19.38 -10.61 3.60
C ASN A 323 -18.13 -11.16 2.87
N VAL A 324 -17.22 -10.26 2.48
CA VAL A 324 -16.06 -10.60 1.67
C VAL A 324 -14.81 -9.88 2.18
N THR A 325 -13.69 -10.62 2.17
CA THR A 325 -12.36 -10.08 2.43
C THR A 325 -11.55 -10.12 1.15
N LEU A 326 -11.09 -8.96 0.69
CA LEU A 326 -10.27 -8.79 -0.51
C LEU A 326 -8.86 -8.35 -0.11
N LYS A 327 -7.83 -9.05 -0.59
CA LYS A 327 -6.43 -8.78 -0.28
C LYS A 327 -5.55 -8.85 -1.54
N PRO A 328 -4.37 -8.24 -1.55
CA PRO A 328 -3.42 -8.36 -2.65
C PRO A 328 -2.98 -9.81 -2.87
N THR A 329 -2.64 -10.15 -4.11
CA THR A 329 -2.20 -11.49 -4.52
C THR A 329 -0.99 -11.36 -5.47
N PRO A 330 -0.26 -12.44 -5.79
CA PRO A 330 0.85 -12.36 -6.76
C PRO A 330 0.42 -11.84 -8.14
N ASP A 331 -0.82 -12.11 -8.57
CA ASP A 331 -1.38 -11.65 -9.85
C ASP A 331 -1.99 -10.23 -9.78
N ASN A 332 -2.25 -9.73 -8.57
CA ASN A 332 -2.74 -8.38 -8.27
C ASN A 332 -1.99 -7.81 -7.05
N PRO A 333 -0.69 -7.51 -7.17
CA PRO A 333 0.17 -7.16 -6.04
C PRO A 333 -0.17 -5.84 -5.33
N LEU A 334 -0.83 -4.90 -6.01
CA LEU A 334 -1.27 -3.64 -5.38
C LEU A 334 -2.65 -3.77 -4.74
N GLY A 335 -3.33 -4.91 -4.93
CA GLY A 335 -4.69 -5.10 -4.45
C GLY A 335 -5.67 -4.11 -5.09
N ILE A 336 -5.61 -3.91 -6.41
CA ILE A 336 -6.56 -3.04 -7.10
C ILE A 336 -7.82 -3.85 -7.42
N PHE A 337 -8.95 -3.41 -6.90
CA PHE A 337 -10.26 -4.01 -7.11
C PHE A 337 -11.14 -3.05 -7.90
N TYR A 338 -11.44 -3.43 -9.15
CA TYR A 338 -11.92 -2.51 -10.16
C TYR A 338 -13.35 -2.84 -10.62
N ARG A 339 -14.23 -1.84 -10.60
CA ARG A 339 -15.58 -1.91 -11.14
C ARG A 339 -15.76 -0.88 -12.26
N SER A 340 -16.14 -1.36 -13.45
CA SER A 340 -16.71 -0.47 -14.47
C SER A 340 -18.18 -0.21 -14.14
N GLY A 341 -18.52 1.06 -13.86
CA GLY A 341 -19.82 1.49 -13.36
C GLY A 341 -19.91 1.53 -11.84
N SER A 342 -21.12 1.50 -11.31
CA SER A 342 -21.37 1.66 -9.87
C SER A 342 -21.15 0.38 -9.06
N LEU A 343 -20.87 0.58 -7.77
CA LEU A 343 -20.62 -0.46 -6.79
C LEU A 343 -21.38 -0.19 -5.49
N ASN A 344 -22.07 -1.19 -4.96
CA ASN A 344 -22.66 -1.16 -3.62
C ASN A 344 -21.83 -2.02 -2.66
N VAL A 345 -21.44 -1.45 -1.53
CA VAL A 345 -20.69 -2.15 -0.48
C VAL A 345 -21.65 -2.34 0.69
N TYR A 346 -21.94 -3.60 1.04
CA TYR A 346 -22.86 -3.98 2.13
C TYR A 346 -22.08 -4.44 3.38
N ASP A 347 -22.72 -5.15 4.30
CA ASP A 347 -22.12 -5.56 5.57
C ASP A 347 -20.87 -6.45 5.42
N ASN A 348 -19.99 -6.35 6.42
CA ASN A 348 -18.83 -7.22 6.64
C ASN A 348 -17.89 -7.31 5.44
N VAL A 349 -17.58 -6.16 4.83
CA VAL A 349 -16.63 -6.06 3.73
C VAL A 349 -15.29 -5.55 4.26
N VAL A 350 -14.22 -6.30 4.05
CA VAL A 350 -12.85 -5.92 4.38
C VAL A 350 -12.01 -5.89 3.12
N ILE A 351 -11.36 -4.78 2.82
CA ILE A 351 -10.54 -4.61 1.62
C ILE A 351 -9.18 -4.07 2.03
N GLN A 352 -8.12 -4.76 1.64
CA GLN A 352 -6.74 -4.33 1.74
C GLN A 352 -6.25 -4.01 0.32
N GLY A 353 -6.11 -2.73 0.01
CA GLY A 353 -5.74 -2.24 -1.33
C GLY A 353 -6.58 -1.04 -1.77
N THR A 354 -6.79 -0.93 -3.08
CA THR A 354 -7.45 0.19 -3.72
C THR A 354 -8.76 -0.25 -4.35
N LEU A 355 -9.87 0.35 -3.90
CA LEU A 355 -11.19 0.14 -4.46
C LEU A 355 -11.50 1.21 -5.52
N VAL A 356 -11.72 0.80 -6.76
CA VAL A 356 -11.99 1.71 -7.88
C VAL A 356 -13.36 1.43 -8.50
N ALA A 357 -14.17 2.46 -8.67
CA ALA A 357 -15.40 2.38 -9.45
C ALA A 357 -15.51 3.57 -10.41
N THR A 358 -15.75 3.35 -11.70
CA THR A 358 -15.81 4.43 -12.70
C THR A 358 -17.11 5.26 -12.67
N SER A 359 -17.87 5.18 -11.57
CA SER A 359 -19.13 5.90 -11.38
C SER A 359 -19.34 6.10 -9.87
N LYS A 360 -20.40 5.53 -9.29
CA LYS A 360 -20.72 5.72 -7.87
C LYS A 360 -20.30 4.53 -7.00
N ILE A 361 -19.66 4.78 -5.86
CA ILE A 361 -19.56 3.81 -4.75
C ILE A 361 -20.56 4.19 -3.67
N THR A 362 -21.41 3.25 -3.29
CA THR A 362 -22.38 3.45 -2.21
C THR A 362 -22.07 2.50 -1.07
N PHE A 363 -21.83 3.04 0.12
CA PHE A 363 -21.60 2.29 1.35
C PHE A 363 -22.91 2.14 2.13
N HIS A 364 -23.28 0.89 2.39
CA HIS A 364 -24.50 0.46 3.07
C HIS A 364 -24.16 -0.55 4.17
N GLY A 365 -24.79 -0.46 5.33
CA GLY A 365 -24.63 -1.49 6.37
C GLY A 365 -23.34 -1.33 7.18
N THR A 366 -22.91 -2.40 7.84
CA THR A 366 -22.00 -2.31 9.00
C THR A 366 -20.74 -3.17 8.85
N GLY A 367 -19.69 -2.80 9.58
CA GLY A 367 -18.42 -3.53 9.55
C GLY A 367 -17.69 -3.44 8.21
N ILE A 368 -17.79 -2.29 7.53
CA ILE A 368 -17.05 -2.03 6.28
C ILE A 368 -15.71 -1.39 6.60
N HIS A 369 -14.63 -2.00 6.12
CA HIS A 369 -13.27 -1.50 6.32
C HIS A 369 -12.46 -1.59 5.03
N VAL A 370 -11.94 -0.46 4.57
CA VAL A 370 -11.07 -0.40 3.39
C VAL A 370 -9.77 0.26 3.82
N THR A 371 -8.63 -0.38 3.60
CA THR A 371 -7.32 0.16 3.98
C THR A 371 -6.35 0.12 2.81
N ALA A 372 -5.53 1.16 2.66
CA ALA A 372 -4.48 1.17 1.65
C ALA A 372 -3.43 0.08 1.94
N PHE A 373 -3.03 -0.67 0.90
CA PHE A 373 -1.99 -1.68 1.04
C PHE A 373 -0.65 -1.07 1.50
N ASN A 374 -0.04 -1.64 2.54
CA ASN A 374 1.18 -1.12 3.15
C ASN A 374 2.44 -1.97 2.92
N TRP A 375 2.38 -2.95 2.02
CA TRP A 375 3.49 -3.87 1.76
C TRP A 375 3.94 -4.71 2.97
N LYS A 376 3.04 -4.97 3.93
CA LYS A 376 3.23 -5.94 5.01
C LYS A 376 2.39 -7.20 4.76
N GLY A 377 2.94 -8.33 5.20
CA GLY A 377 2.34 -9.65 5.07
C GLY A 377 1.29 -9.95 6.13
N SER A 378 0.81 -11.20 6.10
CA SER A 378 -0.18 -11.70 7.05
C SER A 378 0.34 -11.85 8.48
N ASP A 379 1.67 -11.82 8.68
CA ASP A 379 2.31 -11.81 9.99
C ASP A 379 2.61 -10.38 10.48
N GLY A 380 2.25 -9.35 9.70
CA GLY A 380 2.66 -7.96 9.93
C GLY A 380 4.11 -7.67 9.55
N GLY A 381 4.85 -8.68 9.06
CA GLY A 381 6.23 -8.53 8.61
C GLY A 381 6.31 -7.79 7.26
N PRO A 382 7.42 -7.09 6.99
CA PRO A 382 7.60 -6.39 5.72
C PRO A 382 7.80 -7.38 4.56
N LEU A 383 7.00 -7.24 3.49
CA LEU A 383 7.18 -7.97 2.22
C LEU A 383 8.33 -7.38 1.38
N VAL A 384 8.67 -6.12 1.66
CA VAL A 384 9.70 -5.33 0.99
C VAL A 384 10.55 -4.59 2.01
N VAL A 385 11.81 -4.30 1.66
CA VAL A 385 12.68 -3.49 2.52
C VAL A 385 12.08 -2.09 2.69
N ASP A 386 12.08 -1.60 3.93
CA ASP A 386 11.53 -0.29 4.32
C ASP A 386 10.05 -0.08 3.94
N ALA A 387 9.20 -1.12 4.05
CA ALA A 387 7.78 -1.11 3.68
C ALA A 387 7.00 0.15 4.10
N ASP A 388 7.26 0.71 5.29
CA ASP A 388 6.57 1.93 5.78
C ASP A 388 6.86 3.19 4.95
N ARG A 389 7.90 3.18 4.10
CA ARG A 389 8.27 4.28 3.21
C ARG A 389 7.76 4.09 1.78
N TRP A 390 7.24 2.91 1.47
CA TRP A 390 6.72 2.64 0.14
C TRP A 390 5.48 3.50 -0.10
N PRO A 391 5.37 4.09 -1.30
CA PRO A 391 4.16 4.82 -1.64
C PRO A 391 2.95 3.87 -1.64
N ARG A 392 1.83 4.37 -1.12
CA ARG A 392 0.54 3.69 -1.18
C ARG A 392 -0.32 4.29 -2.30
N LEU A 393 -1.20 3.50 -2.88
CA LEU A 393 -2.28 4.05 -3.73
C LEU A 393 -3.43 4.58 -2.85
N PRO A 394 -4.31 5.45 -3.37
CA PRO A 394 -5.56 5.78 -2.71
C PRO A 394 -6.35 4.52 -2.36
N THR A 395 -7.05 4.56 -1.24
CA THR A 395 -7.87 3.45 -0.75
C THR A 395 -9.19 3.35 -1.51
N VAL A 396 -9.76 4.49 -1.91
CA VAL A 396 -11.01 4.58 -2.67
C VAL A 396 -10.89 5.60 -3.79
N ILE A 397 -11.32 5.22 -4.99
CA ILE A 397 -11.37 6.08 -6.17
C ILE A 397 -12.72 5.92 -6.87
N ALA A 398 -13.45 7.02 -7.05
CA ALA A 398 -14.74 7.01 -7.74
C ALA A 398 -15.12 8.36 -8.35
N ASP A 399 -16.15 8.39 -9.21
CA ASP A 399 -16.77 9.65 -9.61
C ASP A 399 -17.65 10.20 -8.50
N ASN A 400 -18.39 9.35 -7.79
CA ASN A 400 -19.22 9.78 -6.68
C ASN A 400 -19.13 8.79 -5.53
N ILE A 401 -19.20 9.28 -4.30
CA ILE A 401 -19.21 8.45 -3.11
C ILE A 401 -20.44 8.80 -2.29
N GLU A 402 -21.18 7.79 -1.84
CA GLU A 402 -22.31 7.98 -0.94
C GLU A 402 -22.19 7.07 0.28
N PHE A 403 -22.30 7.67 1.45
CA PHE A 403 -22.44 6.98 2.72
C PHE A 403 -23.90 7.02 3.14
N ILE A 404 -24.60 5.89 3.09
CA ILE A 404 -25.98 5.85 3.57
C ILE A 404 -26.01 6.11 5.08
N ARG A 405 -27.06 6.79 5.55
CA ARG A 405 -27.25 7.24 6.94
C ARG A 405 -26.83 6.20 7.97
N GLU A 406 -27.30 4.96 7.86
CA GLU A 406 -27.07 3.91 8.86
C GLU A 406 -25.80 3.06 8.62
N THR A 407 -24.82 3.59 7.88
CA THR A 407 -23.59 2.86 7.59
C THR A 407 -22.58 2.92 8.74
N GLN A 408 -21.87 1.82 8.98
CA GLN A 408 -20.65 1.78 9.78
C GLN A 408 -19.48 1.46 8.86
N THR A 409 -18.72 2.49 8.49
CA THR A 409 -17.67 2.43 7.46
C THR A 409 -16.41 3.12 7.95
N THR A 410 -15.27 2.43 7.84
CA THR A 410 -13.95 3.00 8.07
C THR A 410 -13.13 2.90 6.79
N LEU A 411 -12.64 4.04 6.31
CA LEU A 411 -11.72 4.13 5.18
C LEU A 411 -10.38 4.65 5.71
N GLU A 412 -9.32 3.86 5.57
CA GLU A 412 -7.96 4.23 5.99
C GLU A 412 -7.07 4.43 4.77
N GLY A 413 -6.67 5.68 4.56
CA GLY A 413 -5.84 6.12 3.44
C GLY A 413 -6.52 7.19 2.59
N ALA A 414 -5.86 7.58 1.50
CA ALA A 414 -6.34 8.67 0.65
C ALA A 414 -7.61 8.27 -0.12
N ILE A 415 -8.54 9.21 -0.27
CA ILE A 415 -9.76 9.04 -1.07
C ILE A 415 -9.76 10.09 -2.18
N VAL A 416 -10.03 9.64 -3.40
CA VAL A 416 -10.17 10.53 -4.56
C VAL A 416 -11.54 10.35 -5.18
N CYS A 417 -12.37 11.37 -5.04
CA CYS A 417 -13.68 11.47 -5.66
C CYS A 417 -13.61 12.54 -6.75
N GLN A 418 -14.12 12.27 -7.96
CA GLN A 418 -14.10 13.26 -9.04
C GLN A 418 -15.28 14.23 -8.97
N GLY A 419 -16.43 13.77 -8.48
CA GLY A 419 -17.66 14.52 -8.32
C GLY A 419 -17.99 14.74 -6.85
N THR A 420 -19.16 14.30 -6.41
CA THR A 420 -19.66 14.62 -5.07
C THR A 420 -19.49 13.45 -4.09
N VAL A 421 -19.07 13.80 -2.87
CA VAL A 421 -19.17 12.92 -1.70
C VAL A 421 -20.40 13.32 -0.89
N VAL A 422 -21.34 12.39 -0.69
CA VAL A 422 -22.62 12.66 -0.05
C VAL A 422 -22.84 11.71 1.13
N GLY A 423 -23.59 12.18 2.12
CA GLY A 423 -24.18 11.32 3.14
C GLY A 423 -23.54 11.51 4.50
N ALA A 424 -23.26 10.41 5.18
CA ALA A 424 -22.96 10.39 6.61
C ALA A 424 -24.14 10.91 7.47
N GLY A 425 -24.03 10.84 8.80
CA GLY A 425 -25.11 11.26 9.69
C GLY A 425 -26.31 10.30 9.73
N GLY A 426 -26.15 9.17 10.42
CA GLY A 426 -27.26 8.28 10.75
C GLY A 426 -27.96 8.60 12.05
N SER A 427 -27.36 8.06 13.12
CA SER A 427 -27.78 8.20 14.51
C SER A 427 -26.56 8.05 15.40
N VAL A 428 -26.55 8.70 16.56
CA VAL A 428 -25.56 8.43 17.63
C VAL A 428 -26.01 7.28 18.54
N ASP A 429 -26.96 6.45 18.09
CA ASP A 429 -27.36 5.24 18.81
C ASP A 429 -26.23 4.21 18.92
N TYR A 430 -26.32 3.42 19.98
CA TYR A 430 -25.35 2.43 20.40
C TYR A 430 -25.99 1.05 20.47
N PRO A 431 -25.22 -0.03 20.27
CA PRO A 431 -25.71 -1.37 20.45
C PRO A 431 -26.27 -1.58 21.86
N ASN A 432 -27.36 -2.36 21.94
CA ASN A 432 -27.96 -2.78 23.20
C ASN A 432 -27.07 -3.83 23.91
N VAL A 433 -25.97 -3.35 24.47
CA VAL A 433 -25.00 -4.09 25.28
C VAL A 433 -24.71 -3.28 26.55
N THR A 434 -24.04 -3.90 27.52
CA THR A 434 -23.68 -3.27 28.79
C THR A 434 -22.96 -1.95 28.55
N ASN A 435 -23.43 -0.88 29.18
CA ASN A 435 -22.74 0.40 29.15
C ASN A 435 -21.50 0.33 30.03
N ILE A 436 -20.33 0.39 29.41
CA ILE A 436 -19.02 0.43 30.08
C ILE A 436 -18.28 1.67 29.62
N THR A 437 -17.46 2.21 30.52
CA THR A 437 -16.51 3.27 30.21
C THR A 437 -15.22 2.95 30.94
N TYR A 438 -14.15 2.70 30.18
CA TYR A 438 -12.80 2.58 30.72
C TYR A 438 -11.92 3.66 30.14
N THR A 439 -11.06 4.25 30.97
CA THR A 439 -10.08 5.24 30.54
C THR A 439 -8.71 4.90 31.09
N GLY A 440 -7.65 5.41 30.47
CA GLY A 440 -6.28 5.15 30.91
C GLY A 440 -5.27 5.50 29.83
N THR A 441 -4.14 4.80 29.85
CA THR A 441 -3.07 4.95 28.86
C THR A 441 -2.75 3.63 28.16
N ALA A 442 -2.45 3.69 26.88
CA ALA A 442 -2.18 2.50 26.06
C ALA A 442 -1.08 2.74 25.04
N THR A 443 -0.44 1.66 24.62
CA THR A 443 0.44 1.62 23.43
C THR A 443 -0.18 0.72 22.37
N ALA A 444 0.11 0.95 21.10
CA ALA A 444 -0.46 0.18 20.00
C ALA A 444 0.62 -0.22 18.98
N THR A 445 0.46 -1.40 18.38
CA THR A 445 1.39 -1.91 17.37
C THR A 445 0.61 -2.61 16.26
N SER A 446 0.94 -2.30 15.01
CA SER A 446 0.38 -2.97 13.84
C SER A 446 0.78 -4.44 13.79
N ILE A 447 -0.16 -5.27 13.36
CA ILE A 447 0.06 -6.70 13.09
C ILE A 447 -0.31 -6.96 11.62
N GLU A 448 -1.10 -7.99 11.32
CA GLU A 448 -1.68 -8.19 9.98
C GLU A 448 -2.62 -7.03 9.61
N GLN A 449 -2.52 -6.45 8.41
CA GLN A 449 -3.51 -5.47 7.93
C GLN A 449 -4.92 -6.10 7.85
N PRO A 450 -5.99 -5.42 8.34
CA PRO A 450 -6.04 -4.08 8.90
C PRO A 450 -6.17 -4.10 10.44
N TYR A 451 -5.30 -4.82 11.14
CA TYR A 451 -5.41 -5.05 12.58
C TYR A 451 -4.19 -4.52 13.35
N SER A 452 -4.47 -4.11 14.57
CA SER A 452 -3.47 -3.70 15.55
C SER A 452 -3.78 -4.33 16.91
N THR A 453 -2.74 -4.52 17.70
CA THR A 453 -2.86 -4.87 19.11
C THR A 453 -2.64 -3.62 19.94
N VAL A 454 -3.59 -3.31 20.83
CA VAL A 454 -3.49 -2.24 21.81
C VAL A 454 -3.23 -2.87 23.17
N THR A 455 -2.15 -2.46 23.83
CA THR A 455 -1.78 -2.90 25.18
C THR A 455 -2.12 -1.81 26.19
N LEU A 456 -3.04 -2.11 27.10
CA LEU A 456 -3.46 -1.21 28.17
C LEU A 456 -2.41 -1.23 29.29
N ARG A 457 -2.16 -0.07 29.91
CA ARG A 457 -1.22 0.04 31.03
C ARG A 457 -1.88 -0.21 32.38
N GLU A 458 -3.19 -0.11 32.44
CA GLU A 458 -3.99 -0.36 33.63
C GLU A 458 -4.70 -1.71 33.54
N TYR A 459 -4.93 -2.31 34.71
CA TYR A 459 -5.80 -3.47 34.82
C TYR A 459 -7.27 -3.07 34.57
N ARG A 460 -7.92 -3.79 33.66
CA ARG A 460 -9.33 -3.67 33.28
C ARG A 460 -9.95 -5.07 33.18
N LEU A 461 -11.24 -5.15 33.52
CA LEU A 461 -12.03 -6.38 33.39
C LEU A 461 -12.50 -6.52 31.94
N LEU A 462 -11.61 -7.02 31.08
CA LEU A 462 -11.90 -7.06 29.64
C LEU A 462 -12.93 -8.15 29.26
N ASP A 463 -13.24 -9.09 30.16
CA ASP A 463 -14.26 -10.12 29.94
C ASP A 463 -15.68 -9.56 29.73
N LEU A 464 -15.92 -8.28 30.08
CA LEU A 464 -17.18 -7.58 29.82
C LEU A 464 -17.29 -7.04 28.39
N ILE A 465 -16.20 -7.07 27.62
CA ILE A 465 -16.12 -6.54 26.26
C ILE A 465 -16.31 -7.68 25.26
N SER A 466 -17.33 -7.58 24.41
CA SER A 466 -17.52 -8.55 23.33
C SER A 466 -16.60 -8.27 22.14
N ALA A 467 -15.88 -9.29 21.68
CA ALA A 467 -14.97 -9.27 20.53
C ALA A 467 -15.71 -9.33 19.17
N ASN A 468 -16.68 -8.44 18.94
CA ASN A 468 -17.54 -8.43 17.75
C ASN A 468 -17.77 -7.01 17.20
N GLY A 469 -16.94 -6.04 17.58
CA GLY A 469 -17.04 -4.65 17.12
C GLY A 469 -18.13 -3.81 17.77
N LYS A 470 -18.89 -4.35 18.74
CA LYS A 470 -19.90 -3.58 19.52
C LYS A 470 -19.30 -2.61 20.53
N TYR A 471 -18.02 -2.79 20.86
CA TYR A 471 -17.23 -1.86 21.63
C TYR A 471 -16.09 -1.33 20.76
N ALA A 472 -15.67 -0.11 21.03
CA ALA A 472 -14.54 0.52 20.38
C ALA A 472 -13.63 1.16 21.42
N ILE A 473 -12.37 1.29 21.06
CA ILE A 473 -11.37 2.04 21.83
C ILE A 473 -11.03 3.31 21.06
N TRP A 474 -11.24 4.46 21.69
CA TRP A 474 -10.69 5.72 21.25
C TRP A 474 -9.26 5.81 21.73
N LEU A 475 -8.35 6.13 20.82
CA LEU A 475 -6.96 6.43 21.16
C LEU A 475 -6.69 7.89 20.87
N GLU A 476 -6.13 8.58 21.85
CA GLU A 476 -5.68 9.96 21.72
C GLU A 476 -4.53 10.01 20.71
N THR A 477 -4.65 10.94 19.78
CA THR A 477 -3.66 11.27 18.76
C THR A 477 -3.51 12.78 18.71
N THR A 478 -2.31 13.26 18.44
CA THR A 478 -2.10 14.68 18.14
C THR A 478 -2.36 14.90 16.65
N GLY A 479 -3.33 15.75 16.31
CA GLY A 479 -3.60 16.11 14.92
C GLY A 479 -2.57 17.09 14.36
N THR A 480 -2.81 17.58 13.13
CA THR A 480 -1.99 18.63 12.50
C THR A 480 -2.66 20.01 12.64
N GLY A 481 -1.86 21.08 12.75
CA GLY A 481 -2.34 22.45 12.82
C GLY A 481 -2.86 22.85 14.21
N GLN A 482 -4.07 23.39 14.28
CA GLN A 482 -4.71 23.91 15.51
C GLN A 482 -5.42 22.84 16.35
N THR A 483 -5.30 21.59 15.94
CA THR A 483 -5.87 20.45 16.66
C THR A 483 -5.26 20.38 18.06
N GLY A 484 -6.09 20.54 19.08
CA GLY A 484 -5.77 20.05 20.41
C GLY A 484 -5.71 18.51 20.44
N PRO A 485 -5.73 17.91 21.63
CA PRO A 485 -5.95 16.47 21.78
C PRO A 485 -7.15 16.02 20.95
N THR A 486 -6.90 15.16 19.96
CA THR A 486 -7.94 14.48 19.17
C THR A 486 -7.73 12.98 19.28
N GLY A 487 -8.48 12.18 18.54
CA GLY A 487 -8.30 10.73 18.52
C GLY A 487 -9.28 10.02 17.61
N SER A 488 -9.13 8.72 17.51
CA SER A 488 -9.89 7.88 16.57
C SER A 488 -10.48 6.68 17.28
N TRP A 489 -11.74 6.35 16.98
CA TRP A 489 -12.43 5.16 17.49
C TRP A 489 -12.07 3.92 16.69
N TYR A 490 -11.46 2.91 17.29
CA TYR A 490 -11.15 1.64 16.65
C TYR A 490 -12.05 0.52 17.18
N PRO A 491 -12.80 -0.19 16.31
CA PRO A 491 -13.64 -1.30 16.73
C PRO A 491 -12.80 -2.43 17.36
N ILE A 492 -13.24 -2.94 18.50
CA ILE A 492 -12.59 -4.06 19.19
C ILE A 492 -13.10 -5.39 18.61
N ILE A 493 -12.17 -6.19 18.09
CA ILE A 493 -12.45 -7.49 17.45
C ILE A 493 -11.79 -8.67 18.16
N GLY A 494 -10.97 -8.42 19.18
CA GLY A 494 -10.32 -9.44 19.99
C GLY A 494 -9.96 -8.89 21.37
N VAL A 495 -9.91 -9.77 22.37
CA VAL A 495 -9.61 -9.41 23.76
C VAL A 495 -8.70 -10.47 24.36
N ASP A 496 -7.65 -10.03 25.03
CA ASP A 496 -6.76 -10.86 25.85
C ASP A 496 -6.68 -10.25 27.26
N ASN A 497 -7.47 -10.83 28.16
CA ASN A 497 -7.56 -10.39 29.54
C ASN A 497 -6.27 -10.66 30.34
N ALA A 498 -5.51 -11.70 29.99
CA ALA A 498 -4.29 -12.08 30.71
C ALA A 498 -3.16 -11.07 30.46
N HIS A 499 -3.07 -10.56 29.23
CA HIS A 499 -2.04 -9.59 28.84
C HIS A 499 -2.54 -8.13 28.82
N GLN A 500 -3.79 -7.89 29.20
CA GLN A 500 -4.44 -6.56 29.15
C GLN A 500 -4.36 -5.96 27.75
N GLN A 501 -4.69 -6.77 26.75
CA GLN A 501 -4.63 -6.41 25.34
C GLN A 501 -6.01 -6.49 24.69
N VAL A 502 -6.22 -5.61 23.71
CA VAL A 502 -7.35 -5.71 22.78
C VAL A 502 -6.82 -5.71 21.35
N THR A 503 -7.38 -6.55 20.50
CA THR A 503 -7.15 -6.50 19.05
C THR A 503 -8.22 -5.62 18.45
N VAL A 504 -7.80 -4.66 17.64
CA VAL A 504 -8.67 -3.67 17.02
C VAL A 504 -8.57 -3.69 15.52
N ARG A 505 -9.60 -3.19 14.85
CA ARG A 505 -9.61 -3.02 13.41
C ARG A 505 -9.18 -1.59 13.03
N GLY A 506 -7.96 -1.49 12.53
CA GLY A 506 -7.27 -0.31 12.03
C GLY A 506 -5.76 -0.46 12.23
N GLU A 507 -4.98 0.20 11.38
CA GLU A 507 -3.51 0.23 11.50
C GLU A 507 -3.03 1.34 12.44
N ILE A 508 -2.38 0.93 13.51
CA ILE A 508 -1.97 1.80 14.60
C ILE A 508 -0.56 1.44 15.06
N ASP A 509 0.35 2.41 15.00
CA ASP A 509 1.70 2.31 15.55
C ASP A 509 1.93 3.48 16.52
N ILE A 510 1.73 3.22 17.81
CA ILE A 510 1.90 4.20 18.91
C ILE A 510 2.81 3.57 19.96
N ALA A 511 4.11 3.87 19.86
CA ALA A 511 5.12 3.33 20.77
C ALA A 511 5.09 3.98 22.18
N SER A 512 4.71 5.26 22.26
CA SER A 512 4.59 6.01 23.51
C SER A 512 3.19 5.88 24.10
N PRO A 513 3.01 5.72 25.43
CA PRO A 513 1.69 5.68 26.03
C PRO A 513 0.85 6.92 25.69
N THR A 514 -0.35 6.71 25.18
CA THR A 514 -1.34 7.75 24.86
C THR A 514 -2.65 7.51 25.62
N GLY A 515 -3.47 8.55 25.81
CA GLY A 515 -4.78 8.42 26.44
C GLY A 515 -5.70 7.49 25.65
N TYR A 516 -6.53 6.72 26.35
CA TYR A 516 -7.61 5.95 25.72
C TYR A 516 -8.94 6.06 26.45
N GLU A 517 -10.01 5.81 25.71
CA GLU A 517 -11.35 5.54 26.22
C GLU A 517 -11.93 4.29 25.55
N ILE A 518 -12.50 3.36 26.30
CA ILE A 518 -13.28 2.23 25.77
C ILE A 518 -14.74 2.42 26.13
N LYS A 519 -15.61 2.38 25.13
CA LYS A 519 -17.07 2.41 25.31
C LYS A 519 -17.80 1.66 24.19
N ARG A 520 -19.13 1.68 24.21
CA ARG A 520 -19.98 1.13 23.14
C ARG A 520 -19.65 1.83 21.81
N HIS A 521 -19.53 1.07 20.73
CA HIS A 521 -19.27 1.61 19.41
C HIS A 521 -20.58 2.04 18.74
N LYS A 522 -20.62 3.21 18.12
CA LYS A 522 -21.80 3.71 17.41
C LYS A 522 -22.24 2.77 16.30
N GLN A 523 -23.55 2.62 16.13
CA GLN A 523 -24.13 1.78 15.08
C GLN A 523 -24.00 2.41 13.70
N ALA A 524 -24.08 3.74 13.62
CA ALA A 524 -23.83 4.51 12.40
C ALA A 524 -22.61 5.41 12.61
N LEU A 525 -21.51 5.09 11.95
CA LEU A 525 -20.27 5.82 12.05
C LEU A 525 -19.47 5.70 10.75
N THR A 526 -19.25 6.83 10.09
CA THR A 526 -18.33 6.94 8.96
C THR A 526 -17.04 7.58 9.44
N GLN A 527 -15.93 6.88 9.28
CA GLN A 527 -14.59 7.38 9.58
C GLN A 527 -13.72 7.35 8.35
N ILE A 528 -13.07 8.46 8.08
CA ILE A 528 -12.06 8.60 7.03
C ILE A 528 -10.76 8.98 7.72
N ARG A 529 -9.79 8.08 7.70
CA ARG A 529 -8.45 8.27 8.28
C ARG A 529 -7.44 8.45 7.16
N GLY A 530 -7.41 9.65 6.61
CA GLY A 530 -6.58 10.04 5.48
C GLY A 530 -7.15 11.28 4.78
N PRO A 531 -6.40 11.84 3.82
CA PRO A 531 -6.87 12.97 3.02
C PRO A 531 -7.99 12.53 2.07
N ILE A 532 -9.02 13.36 1.91
CA ILE A 532 -10.09 13.17 0.91
C ILE A 532 -10.19 14.38 -0.01
N CYS A 533 -10.30 14.14 -1.31
CA CYS A 533 -10.66 15.15 -2.30
C CYS A 533 -11.94 14.81 -3.06
N ALA A 534 -12.72 15.84 -3.38
CA ALA A 534 -13.94 15.77 -4.17
C ALA A 534 -14.19 17.12 -4.86
N GLU A 535 -15.06 17.18 -5.88
CA GLU A 535 -15.56 18.47 -6.34
C GLU A 535 -16.36 19.15 -5.24
N THR A 536 -17.27 18.42 -4.61
CA THR A 536 -18.18 18.93 -3.57
C THR A 536 -18.45 17.89 -2.49
N PHE A 537 -18.79 18.38 -1.29
CA PHE A 537 -19.17 17.57 -0.15
C PHE A 537 -20.54 18.00 0.37
N ASN A 538 -21.43 17.02 0.53
CA ASN A 538 -22.78 17.23 1.04
C ASN A 538 -23.06 16.25 2.17
N PHE A 539 -22.69 16.63 3.39
CA PHE A 539 -22.95 15.82 4.57
C PHE A 539 -24.28 16.22 5.20
N HIS A 540 -25.09 15.21 5.52
CA HIS A 540 -26.46 15.43 5.96
C HIS A 540 -26.61 15.25 7.47
N ARG A 541 -27.44 16.10 8.07
CA ARG A 541 -27.85 16.00 9.48
C ARG A 541 -28.39 14.62 9.84
N LEU A 542 -28.08 14.24 11.07
CA LEU A 542 -28.67 13.11 11.79
C LEU A 542 -30.20 13.19 11.86
N ASN A 543 -30.86 12.03 11.91
CA ASN A 543 -32.32 11.96 12.01
C ASN A 543 -32.84 12.71 13.24
N GLU A 544 -32.11 12.67 14.33
CA GLU A 544 -32.55 13.22 15.62
C GLU A 544 -32.36 14.73 15.72
N TRP A 545 -31.58 15.32 14.81
CA TRP A 545 -31.39 16.76 14.69
C TRP A 545 -32.42 17.42 13.76
N VAL A 546 -33.30 16.65 13.10
CA VAL A 546 -34.39 17.15 12.26
C VAL A 546 -35.60 17.55 13.12
N LEU A 547 -35.55 18.76 13.71
CA LEU A 547 -36.65 19.33 14.50
C LEU A 547 -37.36 20.47 13.76
N SER A 548 -38.62 20.73 14.12
CA SER A 548 -39.35 21.91 13.60
C SER A 548 -38.89 23.20 14.28
N SER A 549 -39.13 24.35 13.64
CA SER A 549 -38.78 25.66 14.20
C SER A 549 -39.42 25.94 15.56
N SER A 550 -40.65 25.47 15.78
CA SER A 550 -41.31 25.61 17.08
C SER A 550 -40.57 24.84 18.17
N TYR A 551 -40.08 23.64 17.86
CA TYR A 551 -39.32 22.85 18.83
C TYR A 551 -37.99 23.51 19.15
N TRP A 552 -37.24 23.99 18.15
CA TRP A 552 -35.99 24.71 18.39
C TRP A 552 -36.16 25.97 19.24
N ASN A 553 -37.18 26.78 18.94
CA ASN A 553 -37.47 27.98 19.73
C ASN A 553 -37.88 27.63 21.16
N ASP A 554 -38.67 26.58 21.35
CA ASP A 554 -39.02 26.09 22.68
C ASP A 554 -37.78 25.61 23.47
N ARG A 555 -36.83 24.91 22.82
CA ARG A 555 -35.55 24.54 23.45
C ARG A 555 -34.75 25.77 23.89
N LYS A 556 -34.57 26.76 23.00
CA LYS A 556 -33.88 28.01 23.34
C LYS A 556 -34.57 28.76 24.49
N ASN A 557 -35.90 28.80 24.50
CA ASN A 557 -36.65 29.47 25.57
C ASN A 557 -36.48 28.78 26.93
N ASN A 558 -36.51 27.44 26.96
CA ASN A 558 -36.30 26.68 28.20
C ASN A 558 -34.87 26.86 28.72
N TRP A 559 -33.87 26.79 27.84
CA TRP A 559 -32.48 27.09 28.19
C TRP A 559 -32.31 28.51 28.76
N ASN A 560 -32.88 29.53 28.09
CA ASN A 560 -32.89 30.91 28.57
C ASN A 560 -33.54 31.04 29.95
N TYR A 561 -34.68 30.39 30.16
CA TYR A 561 -35.38 30.38 31.44
C TYR A 561 -34.51 29.76 32.55
N GLU A 562 -33.86 28.64 32.27
CA GLU A 562 -32.96 27.99 33.22
C GLU A 562 -31.76 28.89 33.57
N ASN A 563 -31.12 29.51 32.59
CA ASN A 563 -30.01 30.43 32.84
C ASN A 563 -30.45 31.70 33.60
N ASN A 564 -31.68 32.20 33.38
CA ASN A 564 -32.25 33.27 34.19
C ASN A 564 -32.40 32.85 35.66
N LEU A 565 -32.86 31.62 35.93
CA LEU A 565 -32.93 31.08 37.29
C LEU A 565 -31.54 30.88 37.90
N ARG A 566 -30.59 30.33 37.14
CA ARG A 566 -29.19 30.15 37.58
C ARG A 566 -28.58 31.49 37.99
N ARG A 567 -28.74 32.53 37.17
CA ARG A 567 -28.35 33.91 37.52
C ARG A 567 -29.02 34.41 38.80
N HIS A 568 -30.33 34.20 38.94
CA HIS A 568 -31.07 34.64 40.14
C HIS A 568 -30.55 33.98 41.42
N TYR A 569 -30.18 32.70 41.36
CA TYR A 569 -29.67 31.93 42.50
C TYR A 569 -28.13 31.97 42.65
N GLY A 570 -27.42 32.70 41.78
CA GLY A 570 -25.96 32.84 41.84
C GLY A 570 -25.17 31.62 41.34
N TYR A 571 -25.80 30.75 40.54
CA TYR A 571 -25.12 29.65 39.84
C TYR A 571 -24.50 30.13 38.52
N SER A 572 -23.46 29.42 38.05
CA SER A 572 -22.92 29.64 36.72
C SER A 572 -23.93 29.26 35.64
N GLU A 573 -23.93 30.03 34.55
CA GLU A 573 -24.71 29.70 33.36
C GLU A 573 -24.21 28.40 32.73
N ILE A 574 -25.11 27.71 32.05
CA ILE A 574 -24.81 26.52 31.24
C ILE A 574 -24.83 26.90 29.76
N GLY A 575 -23.85 26.41 29.01
CA GLY A 575 -23.81 26.59 27.56
C GLY A 575 -24.99 25.93 26.86
N PHE A 576 -25.40 26.45 25.70
CA PHE A 576 -26.56 25.91 24.98
C PHE A 576 -26.34 24.48 24.51
N THR A 577 -25.15 24.14 23.99
CA THR A 577 -24.79 22.79 23.57
C THR A 577 -24.69 21.81 24.73
N GLU A 578 -24.13 22.23 25.86
CA GLU A 578 -24.06 21.42 27.08
C GLU A 578 -25.47 21.11 27.61
N TRP A 579 -26.38 22.08 27.51
CA TRP A 579 -27.78 21.89 27.86
C TRP A 579 -28.48 20.90 26.91
N LEU A 580 -28.22 20.98 25.60
CA LEU A 580 -28.79 20.05 24.61
C LEU A 580 -28.27 18.61 24.75
N GLU A 581 -27.05 18.42 25.25
CA GLU A 581 -26.48 17.09 25.49
C GLU A 581 -27.17 16.32 26.62
N ASN A 582 -27.80 17.03 27.57
CA ASN A 582 -28.37 16.40 28.75
C ASN A 582 -29.74 15.75 28.48
N PRO A 583 -29.89 14.41 28.59
CA PRO A 583 -31.15 13.72 28.30
C PRO A 583 -32.32 14.15 29.20
N TYR A 584 -32.05 14.64 30.42
CA TYR A 584 -33.10 15.10 31.34
C TYR A 584 -33.88 16.30 30.80
N ASN A 585 -33.27 17.09 29.91
CA ASN A 585 -33.91 18.24 29.27
C ASN A 585 -34.94 17.85 28.20
N PHE A 586 -35.03 16.56 27.88
CA PHE A 586 -35.95 15.99 26.89
C PHE A 586 -37.00 15.08 27.52
N THR A 587 -37.27 15.24 28.82
CA THR A 587 -38.34 14.49 29.51
C THR A 587 -39.67 14.62 28.75
N GLY A 588 -40.29 13.48 28.40
CA GLY A 588 -41.54 13.44 27.63
C GLY A 588 -41.37 13.39 26.11
N TRP A 589 -40.13 13.44 25.59
CA TRP A 589 -39.83 13.26 24.17
C TRP A 589 -39.66 11.78 23.80
N GLY A 590 -39.34 11.47 22.54
CA GLY A 590 -39.06 10.10 22.11
C GLY A 590 -37.95 9.41 22.92
N SER A 591 -37.93 8.07 22.90
CA SER A 591 -37.00 7.24 23.69
C SER A 591 -35.52 7.58 23.45
N TYR A 592 -35.17 7.94 22.21
CA TYR A 592 -33.83 8.38 21.87
C TYR A 592 -33.39 9.61 22.69
N TYR A 593 -34.18 10.69 22.68
CA TYR A 593 -33.78 11.96 23.32
C TYR A 593 -33.65 11.81 24.83
N GLN A 594 -34.54 11.02 25.43
CA GLN A 594 -34.49 10.70 26.86
C GLN A 594 -33.30 9.80 27.23
N SER A 595 -32.70 9.11 26.26
CA SER A 595 -31.54 8.23 26.48
C SER A 595 -30.21 8.95 26.21
N TYR A 596 -30.17 9.80 25.19
CA TYR A 596 -28.91 10.32 24.63
C TYR A 596 -28.83 11.84 24.52
N GLY A 597 -29.95 12.56 24.71
CA GLY A 597 -30.02 13.98 24.42
C GLY A 597 -29.72 14.29 22.95
N LEU A 598 -29.22 15.49 22.69
CA LEU A 598 -28.65 15.91 21.41
C LEU A 598 -27.15 16.13 21.59
N ASN A 599 -26.39 15.03 21.59
CA ASN A 599 -24.94 15.11 21.72
C ASN A 599 -24.23 15.53 20.44
N LEU A 600 -23.04 16.13 20.60
CA LEU A 600 -22.19 16.60 19.50
C LEU A 600 -21.19 15.56 19.01
N GLU A 601 -21.28 14.31 19.48
CA GLU A 601 -20.25 13.34 19.20
C GLU A 601 -20.31 12.90 17.72
N PRO A 602 -19.25 13.07 16.92
CA PRO A 602 -19.30 12.89 15.48
C PRO A 602 -19.74 11.50 15.02
N THR A 603 -20.62 11.47 14.01
CA THR A 603 -20.99 10.26 13.25
C THR A 603 -20.34 10.23 11.87
N LEU A 604 -19.83 11.38 11.43
CA LEU A 604 -18.81 11.49 10.39
C LEU A 604 -17.54 12.05 11.02
N HIS A 605 -16.42 11.37 10.83
CA HIS A 605 -15.13 11.86 11.29
C HIS A 605 -14.07 11.69 10.21
N ILE A 606 -13.59 12.81 9.67
CA ILE A 606 -12.50 12.87 8.69
C ILE A 606 -11.25 13.32 9.41
N GLN A 607 -10.13 12.62 9.25
CA GLN A 607 -8.91 12.88 10.00
C GLN A 607 -7.68 12.74 9.12
N HIS A 608 -6.82 13.77 9.11
CA HIS A 608 -5.48 13.66 8.54
C HIS A 608 -4.45 13.42 9.65
N LEU A 609 -4.29 12.15 10.04
CA LEU A 609 -3.48 11.76 11.21
C LEU A 609 -1.98 11.60 10.91
N LYS A 610 -1.62 11.23 9.69
CA LYS A 610 -0.23 10.94 9.29
C LYS A 610 -0.02 11.29 7.83
N ASP A 611 0.99 12.11 7.56
CA ASP A 611 1.48 12.36 6.21
C ASP A 611 2.09 11.08 5.65
N GLN A 612 1.29 10.33 4.88
CA GLN A 612 1.76 9.18 4.13
C GLN A 612 2.00 9.56 2.67
N ALA A 613 3.01 8.92 2.07
CA ALA A 613 3.26 9.08 0.64
C ALA A 613 2.19 8.33 -0.14
N TYR A 614 1.30 9.07 -0.80
CA TYR A 614 0.35 8.51 -1.75
C TYR A 614 0.78 8.78 -3.18
N ARG A 615 0.62 7.78 -4.04
CA ARG A 615 0.76 7.91 -5.50
C ARG A 615 -0.61 7.84 -6.12
N TRP A 616 -0.93 8.81 -6.97
CA TRP A 616 -2.24 8.90 -7.61
C TRP A 616 -2.56 7.63 -8.39
N GLU A 617 -1.65 7.21 -9.26
CA GLU A 617 -1.83 6.03 -10.12
C GLU A 617 -0.51 5.25 -10.26
N PRO A 618 -0.57 3.94 -10.58
CA PRO A 618 0.61 3.17 -10.95
C PRO A 618 1.09 3.50 -12.39
N PRO A 619 2.37 3.24 -12.73
CA PRO A 619 3.37 2.56 -11.90
C PRO A 619 3.92 3.43 -10.78
N LEU A 620 4.34 2.78 -9.69
CA LEU A 620 4.84 3.49 -8.50
C LEU A 620 6.26 4.01 -8.70
N PHE A 621 7.02 3.36 -9.57
CA PHE A 621 8.42 3.66 -9.83
C PHE A 621 8.72 3.84 -11.31
N GLN A 622 9.69 4.70 -11.57
CA GLN A 622 10.31 4.96 -12.86
C GLN A 622 11.84 4.90 -12.69
N PRO A 623 12.61 4.59 -13.76
CA PRO A 623 14.05 4.67 -13.68
C PRO A 623 14.48 6.11 -13.38
N PHE A 624 15.50 6.29 -12.55
CA PHE A 624 16.09 7.59 -12.29
C PHE A 624 16.84 8.07 -13.53
N ASP A 625 16.47 9.22 -14.06
CA ASP A 625 17.24 9.93 -15.08
C ASP A 625 18.11 10.98 -14.38
N GLY A 626 19.21 10.52 -13.76
CA GLY A 626 20.08 11.37 -12.97
C GLY A 626 20.67 12.49 -13.82
N GLU A 627 20.21 13.73 -13.59
CA GLU A 627 20.55 14.98 -14.30
C GLU A 627 21.74 14.85 -15.28
N LYS A 628 21.45 14.24 -16.44
CA LYS A 628 22.23 14.08 -17.69
C LYS A 628 23.72 13.70 -17.65
N THR A 629 24.38 13.57 -16.49
CA THR A 629 25.86 13.63 -16.43
C THR A 629 26.55 12.39 -15.84
N ASN A 630 25.83 11.45 -15.22
CA ASN A 630 26.42 10.19 -14.77
C ASN A 630 25.56 8.95 -15.13
N PRO A 631 25.86 8.27 -16.25
CA PRO A 631 25.16 7.05 -16.69
C PRO A 631 25.19 5.91 -15.66
N GLU A 632 26.19 5.88 -14.77
CA GLU A 632 26.30 4.85 -13.70
C GLU A 632 25.25 5.02 -12.61
N LEU A 633 24.56 6.17 -12.57
CA LEU A 633 23.50 6.46 -11.62
C LEU A 633 22.11 6.36 -12.25
N SER A 634 21.98 6.32 -13.57
CA SER A 634 20.69 6.33 -14.25
C SER A 634 20.01 4.95 -14.23
N GLY A 635 18.71 4.82 -14.53
CA GLY A 635 18.03 3.51 -14.57
C GLY A 635 17.38 3.10 -13.23
N TYR A 636 17.09 1.81 -13.01
CA TYR A 636 16.62 1.30 -11.71
C TYR A 636 17.78 0.78 -10.86
N ARG A 637 17.57 0.59 -9.55
CA ARG A 637 18.54 -0.11 -8.70
C ARG A 637 18.13 -1.58 -8.49
N TRP A 638 18.93 -2.49 -9.05
CA TRP A 638 18.76 -3.95 -8.87
C TRP A 638 19.86 -4.54 -7.99
N SER A 639 19.47 -5.37 -7.03
CA SER A 639 20.39 -6.07 -6.11
C SER A 639 20.48 -7.55 -6.45
N LEU A 640 21.71 -8.08 -6.56
CA LEU A 640 21.97 -9.50 -6.76
C LEU A 640 21.70 -10.29 -5.48
N MET A 641 20.90 -11.34 -5.59
CA MET A 641 20.56 -12.23 -4.46
C MET A 641 21.18 -13.62 -4.58
N ASP A 642 21.21 -14.19 -5.79
CA ASP A 642 21.73 -15.54 -6.04
C ASP A 642 22.39 -15.61 -7.43
N TRP A 643 23.36 -16.50 -7.58
CA TRP A 643 24.12 -16.71 -8.81
C TRP A 643 24.34 -18.20 -9.04
N LYS A 644 23.82 -18.72 -10.17
CA LYS A 644 23.94 -20.12 -10.56
C LYS A 644 24.54 -20.24 -11.95
N GLU A 645 25.58 -21.07 -12.08
CA GLU A 645 26.18 -21.42 -13.36
C GLU A 645 25.81 -22.88 -13.71
N THR A 646 25.21 -23.10 -14.88
CA THR A 646 24.66 -24.40 -15.24
C THR A 646 25.16 -24.90 -16.59
N GLN A 647 25.63 -26.14 -16.54
CA GLN A 647 25.64 -27.21 -17.55
C GLN A 647 24.98 -26.96 -18.90
#